data_AF-A0AA39IBV3-F1
#
_entry.id   AF-A0AA39IBV3-F1
#
_cell.length_a   1.000
_cell.length_b   1.000
_cell.length_c   1.000
_cell.angle_alpha   90.00
_cell.angle_beta   90.00
_cell.angle_gamma   90.00
#
_symmetry.space_group_name_H-M   'P 1'
#
loop_
_entity.id
_entity.type
_entity.pdbx_description
1 polymer ?
#
loop_
_entity_poly.entity_id
_entity_poly.type
_entity_poly.pdbx_seq_one_letter_code
_entity_poly.pdbx_strand_id
1 'polypeptide(L)'
;MSSAVTSGTTIQDDLEHLFYCVCSDTLPPVPEVGCGFEDPQVIWPADPEYFIGRHWASNTMPYQGFLPVDRNSVYRCELFESLNHTLQSIPVYSPGPDIWAVDGDLVEKWRNVEALLQCLKQLLEDQFLKHRNLGHVSFPLPWKYGYHHTKHSRMAMAHAAMRSRDAFIIMAAELTYLLALASVPMCTEDDQLHLWSVALTEQIGGNWVDLIRSSWLIQHDAGFWEGEEDQALRVGLFVDARTCNFAHFFHVFEQCQVPLWIDWGTMDAPYHAIDVALASHYFIQLPPNRRRLHNLPLINEPLVINTQHPGETWQAFFERREHEAKQLMKGETARDRQHRRAHELHAEKQMCPQADADVFYWCHDETKGSLCRKPIPYRAVPEFWDNYTPTQRRYSALWNEWDLNFEFDLESDRGGLLLTDQIDDEQEEGEVCGPSEGPPPDMHRGSIKEWELVHDRIYGTRMEDLFPKSLSVCSLGDTLRFRFGIVPTMPLPLQTSPLSSPSPIVDDTYTSVERHKVMQLCRDVGCSILPSTPISHKSETLHISDGLRWLSALVLEENKGRKHPHCPMPPRSWDVSSSSPHYLPKGSKSGFTVHIIHWWHSEKIGYEIRPVLCKQRPYRLIVYRAIDVLHCLRLRNASCLDDFAEEMCRYGARFSMCIDDEAISPCRLRFQDAIPYRPVGFKPDLSDFAYYMRKRRALLENPAVARAALMQGGLIWRIAMEHVSDSEFVLSGPGCDMSHYGHCHRIQCSSRANFIWEEGLSENQIDLLCGVYRVYRSTAGSPTFTQDLSWFPRERSFRNSGLDLGHWSADAEDWYQRRVQLYLKGDPKGRCLNQAEWKSNVRLWRSTIRTYKGMEVISRGLLKVHYGIESPANH
;
A
#
# COMPACT_ATOMS: atom_id res chain seq x y z
N MET A 1 -33.94 15.54 -4.88
CA MET A 1 -33.02 14.44 -4.55
C MET A 1 -33.66 13.66 -3.42
N SER A 2 -34.03 12.40 -3.66
CA SER A 2 -34.57 11.52 -2.62
C SER A 2 -33.41 11.11 -1.72
N SER A 3 -33.36 11.64 -0.49
CA SER A 3 -32.44 11.15 0.53
C SER A 3 -32.74 9.67 0.75
N ALA A 4 -31.80 8.79 0.41
CA ALA A 4 -31.83 7.43 0.92
C ALA A 4 -31.80 7.55 2.45
N VAL A 5 -32.90 7.17 3.11
CA VAL A 5 -32.95 7.08 4.57
C VAL A 5 -31.92 6.02 4.95
N THR A 6 -30.78 6.45 5.49
CA THR A 6 -29.82 5.57 6.14
C THR A 6 -30.56 4.83 7.24
N SER A 7 -30.59 3.51 7.17
CA SER A 7 -31.23 2.67 8.19
C SER A 7 -30.38 2.69 9.45
N GLY A 8 -30.58 3.67 10.32
CA GLY A 8 -29.88 3.73 11.61
C GLY A 8 -30.22 2.53 12.50
N THR A 9 -29.23 2.05 13.24
CA THR A 9 -29.37 0.92 14.16
C THR A 9 -29.79 1.41 15.54
N THR A 10 -30.85 0.83 16.12
CA THR A 10 -31.29 1.14 17.50
C THR A 10 -30.98 -0.06 18.40
N ILE A 11 -30.35 0.20 19.54
CA ILE A 11 -30.09 -0.80 20.58
C ILE A 11 -30.73 -0.35 21.89
N GLN A 12 -31.05 -1.31 22.75
CA GLN A 12 -31.55 -1.06 24.09
C GLN A 12 -30.62 -1.75 25.08
N ASP A 13 -30.21 -1.04 26.13
CA ASP A 13 -29.37 -1.61 27.19
C ASP A 13 -30.21 -2.32 28.28
N ASP A 14 -29.53 -2.88 29.29
CA ASP A 14 -30.16 -3.59 30.41
C ASP A 14 -30.97 -2.66 31.34
N LEU A 15 -30.79 -1.34 31.22
CA LEU A 15 -31.53 -0.30 31.96
C LEU A 15 -32.68 0.30 31.15
N GLU A 16 -33.03 -0.34 30.03
CA GLU A 16 -34.07 0.07 29.09
C GLU A 16 -33.79 1.40 28.34
N HIS A 17 -32.57 1.93 28.38
CA HIS A 17 -32.17 3.11 27.61
C HIS A 17 -32.07 2.78 26.12
N LEU A 18 -32.55 3.68 25.28
CA LEU A 18 -32.50 3.57 23.83
C LEU A 18 -31.31 4.34 23.26
N PHE A 19 -30.43 3.63 22.59
CA PHE A 19 -29.34 4.21 21.83
C PHE A 19 -29.61 4.09 20.33
N TYR A 20 -29.46 5.19 19.60
CA TYR A 20 -29.57 5.22 18.14
C TYR A 20 -28.23 5.54 17.51
N CYS A 21 -27.73 4.64 16.64
CA CYS A 21 -26.55 4.89 15.83
C CYS A 21 -26.92 5.57 14.52
N VAL A 22 -26.25 6.69 14.26
CA VAL A 22 -26.46 7.48 13.04
C VAL A 22 -25.70 6.91 11.84
N CYS A 23 -24.56 6.24 12.07
CA CYS A 23 -23.53 6.02 11.04
C CYS A 23 -23.06 4.56 10.88
N SER A 24 -23.41 3.63 11.79
CA SER A 24 -22.83 2.27 11.82
C SER A 24 -23.76 1.24 12.46
N ASP A 25 -23.50 -0.04 12.17
CA ASP A 25 -24.14 -1.22 12.79
C ASP A 25 -23.23 -1.92 13.81
N THR A 26 -22.01 -1.43 14.02
CA THR A 26 -21.01 -2.00 14.94
C THR A 26 -21.33 -1.62 16.39
N LEU A 27 -21.80 -2.55 17.23
CA LEU A 27 -22.08 -2.30 18.66
C LEU A 27 -20.77 -2.12 19.48
N PRO A 28 -20.48 -0.93 20.04
CA PRO A 28 -19.49 -0.81 21.11
C PRO A 28 -20.08 -1.28 22.45
N PRO A 29 -19.23 -1.63 23.45
CA PRO A 29 -19.71 -1.81 24.81
C PRO A 29 -20.38 -0.52 25.30
N VAL A 30 -21.64 -0.63 25.75
CA VAL A 30 -22.39 0.51 26.30
C VAL A 30 -21.71 0.93 27.61
N PRO A 31 -21.18 2.16 27.72
CA PRO A 31 -20.53 2.62 28.93
C PRO A 31 -21.55 2.71 30.08
N GLU A 32 -21.15 2.38 31.31
CA GLU A 32 -22.03 2.41 32.47
C GLU A 32 -22.72 3.78 32.61
N VAL A 33 -24.05 3.75 32.80
CA VAL A 33 -24.88 4.95 32.95
C VAL A 33 -24.67 5.51 34.36
N GLY A 34 -23.96 6.65 34.46
CA GLY A 34 -23.73 7.31 35.74
C GLY A 34 -22.63 8.37 35.74
N CYS A 35 -21.77 8.40 34.73
CA CYS A 35 -20.64 9.33 34.65
C CYS A 35 -20.79 10.23 33.41
N GLY A 36 -21.79 11.11 33.41
CA GLY A 36 -21.77 12.24 32.48
C GLY A 36 -20.49 13.02 32.74
N PHE A 37 -19.54 12.95 31.80
CA PHE A 37 -18.26 13.60 31.98
C PHE A 37 -18.46 15.12 32.07
N GLU A 38 -18.07 15.71 33.20
CA GLU A 38 -18.01 17.17 33.32
C GLU A 38 -16.83 17.68 32.49
N ASP A 39 -17.08 18.63 31.58
CA ASP A 39 -16.01 19.28 30.82
C ASP A 39 -14.94 19.82 31.79
N PRO A 40 -13.64 19.55 31.57
CA PRO A 40 -12.61 19.83 32.56
C PRO A 40 -12.58 21.32 32.89
N GLN A 41 -12.71 21.65 34.17
CA GLN A 41 -12.58 23.02 34.68
C GLN A 41 -11.11 23.49 34.72
N VAL A 42 -10.33 23.25 33.65
CA VAL A 42 -8.96 23.74 33.39
C VAL A 42 -7.79 22.78 33.72
N ILE A 43 -7.99 21.66 34.43
CA ILE A 43 -6.89 20.71 34.74
C ILE A 43 -6.98 19.47 33.84
N TRP A 44 -6.03 19.35 32.92
CA TRP A 44 -5.87 18.14 32.10
C TRP A 44 -5.25 17.01 32.92
N PRO A 45 -5.68 15.75 32.73
CA PRO A 45 -5.06 14.61 33.39
C PRO A 45 -3.57 14.51 33.02
N ALA A 46 -2.76 14.06 33.98
CA ALA A 46 -1.33 13.84 33.77
C ALA A 46 -1.06 12.73 32.72
N ASP A 47 -2.01 11.82 32.55
CA ASP A 47 -1.93 10.72 31.59
C ASP A 47 -2.95 10.91 30.43
N PRO A 48 -2.49 10.99 29.17
CA PRO A 48 -3.36 10.99 28.00
C PRO A 48 -4.34 9.81 27.92
N GLU A 49 -4.00 8.63 28.45
CA GLU A 49 -4.86 7.43 28.37
C GLU A 49 -6.26 7.66 28.98
N TYR A 50 -6.38 8.54 29.98
CA TYR A 50 -7.68 8.90 30.54
C TYR A 50 -8.62 9.53 29.50
N PHE A 51 -8.08 10.38 28.61
CA PHE A 51 -8.86 10.94 27.51
C PHE A 51 -9.17 9.89 26.44
N ILE A 52 -8.23 8.98 26.17
CA ILE A 52 -8.36 8.00 25.09
C ILE A 52 -9.37 6.89 25.46
N GLY A 53 -9.40 6.45 26.73
CA GLY A 53 -10.30 5.41 27.23
C GLY A 53 -11.77 5.85 27.43
N ARG A 54 -12.08 7.12 27.19
CA ARG A 54 -13.43 7.65 27.38
C ARG A 54 -14.34 7.31 26.18
N HIS A 55 -15.64 7.16 26.45
CA HIS A 55 -16.64 6.84 25.42
C HIS A 55 -17.79 7.86 25.29
N TRP A 56 -18.10 8.61 26.36
CA TRP A 56 -19.12 9.68 26.33
C TRP A 56 -18.61 10.95 25.68
N ALA A 57 -19.40 11.61 24.84
CA ALA A 57 -19.04 12.82 24.12
C ALA A 57 -18.82 14.01 25.05
N SER A 58 -17.86 14.87 24.71
CA SER A 58 -17.74 16.23 25.24
C SER A 58 -18.19 17.22 24.18
N ASN A 59 -18.89 18.27 24.62
CA ASN A 59 -19.26 19.38 23.75
C ASN A 59 -18.05 20.19 23.26
N THR A 60 -16.96 20.20 24.03
CA THR A 60 -15.76 20.97 23.72
C THR A 60 -14.68 20.14 23.01
N MET A 61 -14.76 18.81 23.07
CA MET A 61 -13.77 17.89 22.50
C MET A 61 -14.40 16.79 21.63
N PRO A 62 -15.19 17.15 20.59
CA PRO A 62 -15.86 16.17 19.73
C PRO A 62 -14.89 15.32 18.90
N TYR A 63 -13.64 15.77 18.72
CA TYR A 63 -12.62 15.06 17.96
C TYR A 63 -12.16 13.75 18.61
N GLN A 64 -12.51 13.49 19.87
CA GLN A 64 -12.22 12.22 20.52
C GLN A 64 -12.78 11.02 19.72
N GLY A 65 -13.94 11.17 19.09
CA GLY A 65 -14.54 10.10 18.28
C GLY A 65 -13.69 9.68 17.08
N PHE A 66 -12.75 10.53 16.65
CA PHE A 66 -11.85 10.30 15.53
C PHE A 66 -10.55 9.59 15.92
N LEU A 67 -10.39 9.20 17.19
CA LEU A 67 -9.29 8.32 17.60
C LEU A 67 -9.40 6.97 16.88
N PRO A 68 -8.27 6.37 16.47
CA PRO A 68 -8.27 5.03 15.90
C PRO A 68 -8.56 3.97 16.96
N VAL A 69 -9.26 2.89 16.59
CA VAL A 69 -9.51 1.74 17.47
C VAL A 69 -8.19 1.00 17.76
N ASP A 70 -7.44 0.64 16.72
CA ASP A 70 -6.08 0.12 16.87
C ASP A 70 -5.05 1.26 16.83
N ARG A 71 -4.40 1.46 17.97
CA ARG A 71 -3.46 2.56 18.21
C ARG A 71 -2.02 2.22 17.83
N ASN A 72 -1.70 0.94 17.61
CA ASN A 72 -0.33 0.52 17.30
C ASN A 72 -0.07 0.59 15.79
N SER A 73 -1.04 0.15 14.97
CA SER A 73 -0.86 0.12 13.52
C SER A 73 -0.84 1.51 12.89
N VAL A 74 -1.47 2.52 13.50
CA VAL A 74 -1.48 3.91 12.96
C VAL A 74 -0.11 4.55 12.86
N TYR A 75 0.87 4.10 13.64
CA TYR A 75 2.25 4.56 13.57
C TYR A 75 3.04 3.95 12.40
N ARG A 76 2.49 2.97 11.68
CA ARG A 76 3.18 2.33 10.55
C ARG A 76 3.13 3.17 9.27
N CYS A 77 2.32 4.22 9.21
CA CYS A 77 2.34 5.13 8.05
C CYS A 77 3.54 6.08 8.11
N GLU A 78 4.08 6.46 6.94
CA GLU A 78 5.35 7.22 6.82
C GLU A 78 5.39 8.49 7.67
N LEU A 79 4.27 9.22 7.76
CA LEU A 79 4.19 10.45 8.57
C LEU A 79 4.50 10.18 10.06
N PHE A 80 3.97 9.09 10.61
CA PHE A 80 4.04 8.76 12.04
C PHE A 80 5.06 7.66 12.37
N GLU A 81 5.83 7.18 11.40
CA GLU A 81 6.80 6.09 11.55
C GLU A 81 7.79 6.31 12.69
N SER A 82 8.26 7.56 12.88
CA SER A 82 9.17 7.89 13.97
C SER A 82 8.57 7.74 15.37
N LEU A 83 7.24 7.66 15.49
CA LEU A 83 6.53 7.43 16.76
C LEU A 83 6.35 5.94 17.05
N ASN A 84 6.70 5.03 16.13
CA ASN A 84 6.47 3.59 16.23
C ASN A 84 7.44 2.89 17.21
N HIS A 85 7.34 3.26 18.48
CA HIS A 85 8.13 2.72 19.58
C HIS A 85 7.23 2.24 20.71
N THR A 86 7.65 1.19 21.41
CA THR A 86 7.04 0.71 22.66
C THR A 86 7.88 1.17 23.86
N LEU A 87 7.38 0.94 25.07
CA LEU A 87 8.12 1.21 26.31
C LEU A 87 9.51 0.51 26.33
N GLN A 88 9.62 -0.63 25.66
CA GLN A 88 10.87 -1.40 25.56
C GLN A 88 11.77 -0.95 24.41
N SER A 89 11.19 -0.56 23.27
CA SER A 89 11.95 -0.21 22.06
C SER A 89 12.32 1.27 21.95
N ILE A 90 11.79 2.14 22.82
CA ILE A 90 12.16 3.55 22.84
C ILE A 90 13.66 3.71 23.21
N PRO A 91 14.47 4.38 22.37
CA PRO A 91 15.91 4.53 22.61
C PRO A 91 16.17 5.59 23.68
N VAL A 92 16.35 5.14 24.92
CA VAL A 92 16.67 5.98 26.08
C VAL A 92 18.11 5.71 26.52
N TYR A 93 18.90 6.77 26.71
CA TYR A 93 20.29 6.71 27.13
C TYR A 93 20.55 7.61 28.34
N SER A 94 21.64 7.35 29.06
CA SER A 94 22.05 8.16 30.22
C SER A 94 23.19 9.11 29.83
N PRO A 95 22.94 10.43 29.69
CA PRO A 95 24.01 11.42 29.46
C PRO A 95 24.87 11.71 30.70
N GLY A 96 24.42 11.33 31.90
CA GLY A 96 25.12 11.56 33.16
C GLY A 96 24.47 10.83 34.34
N PRO A 97 25.08 10.84 35.54
CA PRO A 97 24.53 10.20 36.73
C PRO A 97 23.13 10.76 37.03
N ASP A 98 22.15 9.86 37.24
CA ASP A 98 20.75 10.19 37.51
C ASP A 98 20.09 11.11 36.48
N ILE A 99 20.58 11.06 35.23
CA ILE A 99 20.00 11.78 34.10
C ILE A 99 19.81 10.78 32.97
N TRP A 100 18.58 10.74 32.45
CA TRP A 100 18.15 9.91 31.33
C TRP A 100 17.45 10.76 30.28
N ALA A 101 17.73 10.48 29.01
CA ALA A 101 17.21 11.22 27.86
C ALA A 101 16.79 10.26 26.75
N VAL A 102 15.82 10.67 25.93
CA VAL A 102 15.57 10.02 24.63
C VAL A 102 16.68 10.42 23.66
N ASP A 103 17.04 9.50 22.76
CA ASP A 103 17.98 9.74 21.67
C ASP A 103 17.72 11.08 20.95
N GLY A 104 18.79 11.85 20.73
CA GLY A 104 18.68 13.22 20.23
C GLY A 104 18.11 13.30 18.82
N ASP A 105 18.44 12.35 17.95
CA ASP A 105 17.91 12.30 16.59
C ASP A 105 16.42 11.98 16.60
N LEU A 106 15.98 11.11 17.51
CA LEU A 106 14.56 10.79 17.69
C LEU A 106 13.77 12.00 18.25
N VAL A 107 14.31 12.70 19.24
CA VAL A 107 13.71 13.94 19.79
C VAL A 107 13.55 14.99 18.69
N GLU A 108 14.56 15.15 17.82
CA GLU A 108 14.46 16.07 16.68
C GLU A 108 13.35 15.67 15.70
N LYS A 109 13.22 14.37 15.38
CA LYS A 109 12.13 13.88 14.52
C LYS A 109 10.75 14.16 15.12
N TRP A 110 10.54 13.83 16.39
CA TRP A 110 9.27 14.07 17.10
C TRP A 110 8.93 15.56 17.13
N ARG A 111 9.92 16.42 17.41
CA ARG A 111 9.75 17.88 17.38
C ARG A 111 9.32 18.39 16.01
N ASN A 112 9.91 17.86 14.93
CA ASN A 112 9.57 18.28 13.57
C ASN A 112 8.17 17.82 13.15
N VAL A 113 7.77 16.59 13.51
CA VAL A 113 6.40 16.09 13.30
C VAL A 113 5.40 16.95 14.11
N GLU A 114 5.71 17.26 15.36
CA GLU A 114 4.86 18.12 16.19
C GLU A 114 4.71 19.53 15.58
N ALA A 115 5.81 20.11 15.09
CA ALA A 115 5.79 21.41 14.41
C ALA A 115 4.95 21.41 13.14
N LEU A 116 5.05 20.34 12.35
CA LEU A 116 4.22 20.15 11.16
C LEU A 116 2.73 20.14 11.52
N LEU A 117 2.34 19.30 12.48
CA LEU A 117 0.95 19.13 12.91
C LEU A 117 0.41 20.45 13.50
N GLN A 118 1.23 21.21 14.22
CA GLN A 118 0.84 22.52 14.75
C GLN A 118 0.66 23.56 13.63
N CYS A 119 1.49 23.52 12.58
CA CYS A 119 1.33 24.40 11.42
C CYS A 119 0.02 24.11 10.67
N LEU A 120 -0.28 22.83 10.43
CA LEU A 120 -1.55 22.40 9.85
C LEU A 120 -2.73 22.85 10.72
N LYS A 121 -2.64 22.62 12.04
CA LYS A 121 -3.68 23.03 12.99
C LYS A 121 -3.94 24.53 12.88
N GLN A 122 -2.92 25.37 13.03
CA GLN A 122 -3.07 26.82 12.95
C GLN A 122 -3.74 27.26 11.64
N LEU A 123 -3.35 26.67 10.51
CA LEU A 123 -3.95 26.95 9.21
C LEU A 123 -5.45 26.63 9.18
N LEU A 124 -5.82 25.44 9.66
CA LEU A 124 -7.23 25.01 9.71
C LEU A 124 -8.03 25.87 10.71
N GLU A 125 -7.46 26.20 11.85
CA GLU A 125 -8.11 27.05 12.85
C GLU A 125 -8.37 28.47 12.31
N ASP A 126 -7.38 29.04 11.61
CA ASP A 126 -7.50 30.36 10.98
C ASP A 126 -8.59 30.38 9.90
N GLN A 127 -8.73 29.28 9.14
CA GLN A 127 -9.73 29.16 8.10
C GLN A 127 -11.13 28.86 8.66
N PHE A 128 -11.26 27.99 9.66
CA PHE A 128 -12.55 27.40 10.06
C PHE A 128 -13.05 27.85 11.44
N LEU A 129 -12.20 27.86 12.47
CA LEU A 129 -12.64 28.18 13.83
C LEU A 129 -13.01 29.66 13.99
N LYS A 130 -12.20 30.57 13.40
CA LYS A 130 -12.44 32.03 13.47
C LYS A 130 -13.78 32.46 12.85
N HIS A 131 -14.33 31.67 11.94
CA HIS A 131 -15.55 32.01 11.21
C HIS A 131 -16.80 31.30 11.76
N ARG A 132 -16.66 30.26 12.61
CA ARG A 132 -17.77 29.39 13.05
C ARG A 132 -18.09 29.42 14.55
N ASN A 133 -17.37 30.19 15.38
CA ASN A 133 -17.60 30.29 16.83
C ASN A 133 -17.74 28.92 17.53
N LEU A 134 -16.86 27.98 17.17
CA LEU A 134 -16.79 26.66 17.79
C LEU A 134 -16.26 26.80 19.23
N GLY A 135 -17.02 26.33 20.23
CA GLY A 135 -16.58 26.24 21.63
C GLY A 135 -15.60 25.08 21.87
N HIS A 136 -14.65 24.89 20.96
CA HIS A 136 -13.71 23.78 20.97
C HIS A 136 -12.54 24.05 21.93
N VAL A 137 -12.03 22.99 22.54
CA VAL A 137 -10.88 23.04 23.45
C VAL A 137 -9.83 22.05 22.96
N SER A 138 -8.60 22.53 22.78
CA SER A 138 -7.48 21.70 22.36
C SER A 138 -6.81 20.97 23.51
N PHE A 139 -6.51 19.69 23.26
CA PHE A 139 -5.71 18.87 24.16
C PHE A 139 -4.26 19.41 24.29
N PRO A 140 -3.57 19.18 25.43
CA PRO A 140 -2.17 19.52 25.60
C PRO A 140 -1.26 18.95 24.50
N LEU A 141 -0.33 19.78 24.02
CA LEU A 141 0.64 19.41 23.00
C LEU A 141 1.60 18.30 23.49
N PRO A 142 2.05 17.38 22.60
CA PRO A 142 2.96 16.29 22.95
C PRO A 142 4.20 16.68 23.77
N TRP A 143 4.83 17.83 23.48
CA TRP A 143 6.01 18.28 24.20
C TRP A 143 5.76 18.51 25.70
N LYS A 144 4.53 18.82 26.10
CA LYS A 144 4.15 19.01 27.51
C LYS A 144 4.30 17.73 28.33
N TYR A 145 4.35 16.56 27.69
CA TYR A 145 4.59 15.28 28.37
C TYR A 145 6.09 14.92 28.47
N GLY A 146 6.96 15.77 27.93
CA GLY A 146 8.38 15.79 28.29
C GLY A 146 9.32 14.89 27.48
N TYR A 147 8.96 14.48 26.26
CA TYR A 147 9.86 13.66 25.41
C TYR A 147 11.25 14.28 25.16
N HIS A 148 11.39 15.60 25.26
CA HIS A 148 12.64 16.34 25.01
C HIS A 148 13.36 16.77 26.29
N HIS A 149 12.81 16.46 27.46
CA HIS A 149 13.39 16.80 28.76
C HIS A 149 13.95 15.56 29.45
N THR A 150 15.09 15.73 30.10
CA THR A 150 15.73 14.64 30.84
C THR A 150 14.96 14.27 32.10
N LYS A 151 15.01 13.00 32.50
CA LYS A 151 14.39 12.47 33.74
C LYS A 151 15.42 11.81 34.65
N HIS A 152 15.05 11.62 35.92
CA HIS A 152 15.93 11.05 36.95
C HIS A 152 16.16 9.54 36.76
N SER A 153 15.24 8.81 36.12
CA SER A 153 15.34 7.38 35.87
C SER A 153 15.01 6.99 34.42
N ARG A 154 15.54 5.85 33.97
CA ARG A 154 15.27 5.27 32.64
C ARG A 154 13.77 5.03 32.44
N MET A 155 13.11 4.47 33.45
CA MET A 155 11.68 4.19 33.42
C MET A 155 10.86 5.48 33.34
N ALA A 156 11.17 6.49 34.15
CA ALA A 156 10.48 7.78 34.09
C ALA A 156 10.61 8.45 32.70
N MET A 157 11.79 8.37 32.07
CA MET A 157 11.99 8.87 30.70
C MET A 157 11.19 8.08 29.66
N ALA A 158 11.20 6.74 29.74
CA ALA A 158 10.45 5.89 28.83
C ALA A 158 8.93 6.14 28.93
N HIS A 159 8.39 6.25 30.15
CA HIS A 159 6.98 6.58 30.37
C HIS A 159 6.61 8.00 29.90
N ALA A 160 7.47 8.98 30.13
CA ALA A 160 7.27 10.34 29.61
C ALA A 160 7.21 10.36 28.07
N ALA A 161 8.09 9.59 27.41
CA ALA A 161 8.06 9.42 25.95
C ALA A 161 6.78 8.75 25.47
N MET A 162 6.28 7.71 26.14
CA MET A 162 5.02 7.05 25.78
C MET A 162 3.81 7.98 25.93
N ARG A 163 3.72 8.74 27.03
CA ARG A 163 2.67 9.76 27.18
C ARG A 163 2.74 10.83 26.09
N SER A 164 3.93 11.30 25.73
CA SER A 164 4.08 12.19 24.58
C SER A 164 3.58 11.55 23.28
N ARG A 165 3.91 10.28 23.03
CA ARG A 165 3.47 9.49 21.86
C ARG A 165 1.94 9.35 21.79
N ASP A 166 1.27 9.19 22.92
CA ASP A 166 -0.19 9.07 22.98
C ASP A 166 -0.87 10.43 22.78
N ALA A 167 -0.26 11.52 23.28
CA ALA A 167 -0.69 12.89 22.98
C ALA A 167 -0.59 13.24 21.49
N PHE A 168 0.36 12.66 20.73
CA PHE A 168 0.40 12.81 19.28
C PHE A 168 -0.85 12.22 18.59
N ILE A 169 -1.34 11.06 19.05
CA ILE A 169 -2.56 10.46 18.48
C ILE A 169 -3.77 11.37 18.75
N ILE A 170 -3.88 11.96 19.94
CA ILE A 170 -4.99 12.86 20.26
C ILE A 170 -4.94 14.11 19.37
N MET A 171 -3.75 14.68 19.18
CA MET A 171 -3.55 15.80 18.27
C MET A 171 -3.89 15.44 16.81
N ALA A 172 -3.54 14.23 16.38
CA ALA A 172 -3.87 13.71 15.06
C ALA A 172 -5.40 13.51 14.88
N ALA A 173 -6.12 13.04 15.91
CA ALA A 173 -7.57 12.95 15.88
C ALA A 173 -8.25 14.33 15.81
N GLU A 174 -7.73 15.33 16.55
CA GLU A 174 -8.15 16.74 16.45
C GLU A 174 -7.99 17.26 15.02
N LEU A 175 -6.83 17.02 14.40
CA LEU A 175 -6.56 17.41 13.02
C LEU A 175 -7.47 16.71 12.02
N THR A 176 -7.72 15.42 12.19
CA THR A 176 -8.65 14.65 11.36
C THR A 176 -10.05 15.27 11.38
N TYR A 177 -10.53 15.62 12.57
CA TYR A 177 -11.82 16.30 12.73
C TYR A 177 -11.85 17.68 12.06
N LEU A 178 -10.80 18.50 12.22
CA LEU A 178 -10.70 19.81 11.58
C LEU A 178 -10.61 19.71 10.05
N LEU A 179 -9.89 18.71 9.52
CA LEU A 179 -9.80 18.43 8.10
C LEU A 179 -11.13 17.95 7.53
N ALA A 180 -11.89 17.15 8.28
CA ALA A 180 -13.22 16.72 7.90
C ALA A 180 -14.19 17.92 7.84
N LEU A 181 -14.17 18.80 8.86
CA LEU A 181 -14.91 20.07 8.85
C LEU A 181 -14.54 20.96 7.67
N ALA A 182 -13.27 20.93 7.25
CA ALA A 182 -12.77 21.67 6.10
C ALA A 182 -13.23 21.11 4.75
N SER A 183 -13.66 19.85 4.72
CA SER A 183 -13.98 19.10 3.50
C SER A 183 -15.49 19.03 3.20
N VAL A 184 -16.37 19.44 4.13
CA VAL A 184 -17.83 19.40 3.94
C VAL A 184 -18.34 20.55 3.05
N PRO A 185 -19.00 20.27 1.90
CA PRO A 185 -19.40 21.31 0.98
C PRO A 185 -20.83 21.85 1.16
N MET A 186 -20.95 23.17 0.94
CA MET A 186 -22.11 23.81 0.31
C MET A 186 -21.97 23.88 -1.23
N CYS A 187 -20.90 23.33 -1.85
CA CYS A 187 -20.71 23.21 -3.31
C CYS A 187 -19.75 22.04 -3.69
N THR A 188 -20.08 21.28 -4.75
CA THR A 188 -19.39 20.12 -5.39
C THR A 188 -18.10 19.56 -4.75
N GLU A 189 -18.15 18.26 -4.41
CA GLU A 189 -17.18 17.46 -3.63
C GLU A 189 -15.69 17.62 -3.97
N ASP A 190 -15.32 17.87 -5.23
CA ASP A 190 -13.90 17.98 -5.61
C ASP A 190 -13.26 19.32 -5.19
N ASP A 191 -13.96 20.47 -5.24
CA ASP A 191 -13.29 21.79 -5.18
C ASP A 191 -12.70 22.17 -3.80
N GLN A 192 -13.11 21.53 -2.70
CA GLN A 192 -12.79 21.98 -1.33
C GLN A 192 -11.61 21.27 -0.67
N LEU A 193 -11.36 19.99 -0.99
CA LEU A 193 -10.22 19.20 -0.46
C LEU A 193 -8.84 19.78 -0.83
N HIS A 194 -8.83 20.74 -1.75
CA HIS A 194 -7.62 21.30 -2.34
C HIS A 194 -7.21 22.65 -1.76
N LEU A 195 -8.13 23.42 -1.16
CA LEU A 195 -7.86 24.78 -0.69
C LEU A 195 -6.85 24.83 0.47
N TRP A 196 -7.08 24.05 1.54
CA TRP A 196 -6.14 23.97 2.67
C TRP A 196 -4.79 23.42 2.22
N SER A 197 -4.79 22.47 1.29
CA SER A 197 -3.57 21.81 0.84
C SER A 197 -2.66 22.71 0.02
N VAL A 198 -3.24 23.62 -0.79
CA VAL A 198 -2.49 24.62 -1.55
C VAL A 198 -1.87 25.62 -0.59
N ALA A 199 -2.69 26.15 0.34
CA ALA A 199 -2.22 27.11 1.34
C ALA A 199 -1.13 26.51 2.25
N LEU A 200 -1.22 25.22 2.57
CA LEU A 200 -0.20 24.52 3.35
C LEU A 200 1.05 24.24 2.51
N THR A 201 0.91 23.87 1.24
CA THR A 201 2.05 23.66 0.33
C THR A 201 2.89 24.94 0.21
N GLU A 202 2.25 26.10 0.20
CA GLU A 202 2.92 27.40 0.17
C GLU A 202 3.61 27.77 1.51
N GLN A 203 3.32 27.07 2.61
CA GLN A 203 3.95 27.32 3.92
C GLN A 203 5.08 26.34 4.24
N ILE A 204 4.85 25.05 4.01
CA ILE A 204 5.74 23.97 4.45
C ILE A 204 6.30 23.11 3.30
N GLY A 205 5.90 23.37 2.06
CA GLY A 205 6.33 22.58 0.90
C GLY A 205 5.43 21.37 0.62
N GLY A 206 5.45 20.90 -0.63
CA GLY A 206 4.50 19.91 -1.13
C GLY A 206 4.71 18.49 -0.58
N ASN A 207 5.95 18.13 -0.28
CA ASN A 207 6.29 16.78 0.18
C ASN A 207 5.65 16.46 1.54
N TRP A 208 5.65 17.41 2.47
CA TRP A 208 4.96 17.29 3.75
C TRP A 208 3.44 17.19 3.62
N VAL A 209 2.85 18.02 2.74
CA VAL A 209 1.40 17.99 2.49
C VAL A 209 0.97 16.63 1.93
N ASP A 210 1.81 16.04 1.09
CA ASP A 210 1.51 14.72 0.55
C ASP A 210 1.62 13.62 1.61
N LEU A 211 2.54 13.72 2.58
CA LEU A 211 2.60 12.80 3.74
C LEU A 211 1.33 12.87 4.58
N ILE A 212 0.80 14.08 4.81
CA ILE A 212 -0.50 14.28 5.48
C ILE A 212 -1.62 13.58 4.68
N ARG A 213 -1.65 13.76 3.35
CA ARG A 213 -2.64 13.13 2.48
C ARG A 213 -2.58 11.62 2.43
N SER A 214 -1.40 11.02 2.59
CA SER A 214 -1.21 9.56 2.64
C SER A 214 -1.33 8.97 4.05
N SER A 215 -1.51 9.80 5.07
CA SER A 215 -1.67 9.36 6.46
C SER A 215 -3.13 9.07 6.79
N TRP A 216 -3.34 8.46 7.97
CA TRP A 216 -4.68 8.17 8.46
C TRP A 216 -5.51 9.42 8.81
N LEU A 217 -4.89 10.60 8.80
CA LEU A 217 -5.60 11.88 8.94
C LEU A 217 -6.62 12.12 7.82
N ILE A 218 -6.39 11.53 6.64
CA ILE A 218 -7.24 11.66 5.46
C ILE A 218 -7.71 10.28 4.96
N GLN A 219 -6.84 9.25 5.03
CA GLN A 219 -7.15 7.92 4.49
C GLN A 219 -7.53 6.97 5.61
N HIS A 220 -8.74 6.40 5.59
CA HIS A 220 -9.19 5.58 6.71
C HIS A 220 -8.26 4.39 7.01
N ASP A 221 -7.72 3.74 5.99
CA ASP A 221 -6.92 2.50 6.01
C ASP A 221 -5.39 2.70 6.03
N ALA A 222 -4.89 3.93 6.09
CA ALA A 222 -3.44 4.17 6.09
C ALA A 222 -2.76 3.64 7.37
N GLY A 223 -1.72 2.81 7.19
CA GLY A 223 -0.99 2.15 8.29
C GLY A 223 -1.47 0.71 8.61
N PHE A 224 -2.55 0.25 7.97
CA PHE A 224 -3.11 -1.09 8.15
C PHE A 224 -2.76 -2.02 6.98
N TRP A 225 -2.64 -3.32 7.26
CA TRP A 225 -2.35 -4.32 6.22
C TRP A 225 -3.61 -4.71 5.42
N GLU A 226 -3.40 -5.50 4.38
CA GLU A 226 -4.49 -6.06 3.57
C GLU A 226 -5.30 -7.10 4.35
N GLY A 227 -6.62 -6.94 4.41
CA GLY A 227 -7.53 -7.80 5.18
C GLY A 227 -7.73 -7.41 6.65
N GLU A 228 -7.22 -6.25 7.07
CA GLU A 228 -7.37 -5.69 8.42
C GLU A 228 -8.22 -4.41 8.43
N GLU A 229 -9.09 -4.20 7.44
CA GLU A 229 -9.88 -2.96 7.29
C GLU A 229 -10.77 -2.67 8.50
N ASP A 230 -11.27 -3.71 9.17
CA ASP A 230 -12.06 -3.57 10.41
C ASP A 230 -11.23 -2.97 11.57
N GLN A 231 -9.90 -2.98 11.50
CA GLN A 231 -9.01 -2.36 12.49
C GLN A 231 -8.82 -0.85 12.25
N ALA A 232 -9.12 -0.38 11.03
CA ALA A 232 -9.04 1.03 10.64
C ALA A 232 -10.21 1.89 11.18
N LEU A 233 -11.13 1.27 11.93
CA LEU A 233 -12.29 1.93 12.52
C LEU A 233 -11.88 3.06 13.49
N ARG A 234 -12.78 4.02 13.63
CA ARG A 234 -12.68 5.10 14.62
C ARG A 234 -13.52 4.75 15.84
N VAL A 235 -13.06 5.14 17.03
CA VAL A 235 -13.70 4.76 18.30
C VAL A 235 -15.15 5.24 18.42
N GLY A 236 -15.50 6.35 17.77
CA GLY A 236 -16.84 6.92 17.85
C GLY A 236 -17.16 7.54 19.21
N LEU A 237 -18.41 7.96 19.42
CA LEU A 237 -18.86 8.57 20.67
C LEU A 237 -20.28 8.17 21.05
N PHE A 238 -20.55 8.16 22.36
CA PHE A 238 -21.88 8.17 22.95
C PHE A 238 -22.32 9.59 23.28
N VAL A 239 -23.49 10.02 22.83
CA VAL A 239 -24.00 11.38 22.96
C VAL A 239 -25.21 11.38 23.89
N ASP A 240 -25.13 12.14 24.98
CA ASP A 240 -26.31 12.41 25.82
C ASP A 240 -27.17 13.52 25.16
N ALA A 241 -28.39 13.16 24.77
CA ALA A 241 -29.31 14.09 24.10
C ALA A 241 -29.64 15.33 24.95
N ARG A 242 -29.57 15.22 26.28
CA ARG A 242 -29.88 16.31 27.22
C ARG A 242 -28.78 17.37 27.30
N THR A 243 -27.55 17.04 26.94
CA THR A 243 -26.40 17.95 27.15
C THR A 243 -25.68 18.31 25.86
N CYS A 244 -25.87 17.53 24.79
CA CYS A 244 -25.25 17.79 23.49
C CYS A 244 -25.59 19.18 22.94
N ASN A 245 -24.57 19.89 22.43
CA ASN A 245 -24.71 21.20 21.78
C ASN A 245 -23.93 21.34 20.45
N PHE A 246 -23.40 20.23 19.93
CA PHE A 246 -22.59 20.19 18.71
C PHE A 246 -23.22 19.35 17.60
N ALA A 247 -24.52 19.03 17.71
CA ALA A 247 -25.19 18.10 16.78
C ALA A 247 -25.24 18.64 15.34
N HIS A 248 -25.08 19.95 15.15
CA HIS A 248 -24.87 20.55 13.83
C HIS A 248 -23.72 19.90 13.04
N PHE A 249 -22.71 19.32 13.70
CA PHE A 249 -21.55 18.70 13.06
C PHE A 249 -21.66 17.18 12.88
N PHE A 250 -22.79 16.53 13.21
CA PHE A 250 -22.93 15.07 13.11
C PHE A 250 -22.76 14.55 11.68
N HIS A 251 -23.17 15.33 10.68
CA HIS A 251 -22.94 15.01 9.27
C HIS A 251 -21.44 14.75 8.94
N VAL A 252 -20.51 15.38 9.67
CA VAL A 252 -19.06 15.18 9.49
C VAL A 252 -18.67 13.76 9.93
N PHE A 253 -19.22 13.31 11.06
CA PHE A 253 -18.99 11.97 11.60
C PHE A 253 -19.58 10.90 10.66
N GLU A 254 -20.78 11.14 10.12
CA GLU A 254 -21.39 10.27 9.10
C GLU A 254 -20.51 10.12 7.86
N GLN A 255 -20.02 11.23 7.30
CA GLN A 255 -19.16 11.23 6.11
C GLN A 255 -17.83 10.50 6.34
N CYS A 256 -17.26 10.63 7.55
CA CYS A 256 -16.02 9.98 7.94
C CYS A 256 -16.24 8.58 8.54
N GLN A 257 -17.45 8.02 8.45
CA GLN A 257 -17.78 6.70 9.00
C GLN A 257 -17.42 6.55 10.49
N VAL A 258 -17.51 7.64 11.26
CA VAL A 258 -17.27 7.64 12.70
C VAL A 258 -18.58 7.29 13.42
N PRO A 259 -18.63 6.23 14.24
CA PRO A 259 -19.84 5.85 14.94
C PRO A 259 -20.31 6.93 15.93
N LEU A 260 -21.59 7.28 15.90
CA LEU A 260 -22.23 8.18 16.85
C LEU A 260 -23.48 7.52 17.43
N TRP A 261 -23.49 7.28 18.74
CA TRP A 261 -24.56 6.62 19.48
C TRP A 261 -25.29 7.62 20.36
N ILE A 262 -26.53 7.98 20.02
CA ILE A 262 -27.30 8.97 20.78
C ILE A 262 -28.16 8.26 21.83
N ASP A 263 -27.97 8.61 23.11
CA ASP A 263 -28.82 8.19 24.23
C ASP A 263 -30.08 9.06 24.30
N TRP A 264 -31.23 8.45 24.03
CA TRP A 264 -32.55 9.08 24.10
C TRP A 264 -33.28 8.78 25.41
N GLY A 265 -32.64 8.10 26.36
CA GLY A 265 -33.25 7.65 27.60
C GLY A 265 -34.21 6.49 27.39
N THR A 266 -35.04 6.25 28.40
CA THR A 266 -36.00 5.13 28.39
C THR A 266 -37.18 5.38 27.45
N MET A 267 -37.82 4.30 26.97
CA MET A 267 -39.04 4.39 26.17
C MET A 267 -40.20 5.13 26.88
N ASP A 268 -40.31 4.95 28.20
CA ASP A 268 -41.40 5.52 28.99
C ASP A 268 -41.19 7.00 29.31
N ALA A 269 -39.93 7.46 29.25
CA ALA A 269 -39.54 8.84 29.51
C ALA A 269 -38.35 9.25 28.61
N PRO A 270 -38.58 9.47 27.29
CA PRO A 270 -37.51 9.86 26.40
C PRO A 270 -37.00 11.26 26.73
N TYR A 271 -35.69 11.45 26.58
CA TYR A 271 -35.04 12.72 26.83
C TYR A 271 -35.44 13.78 25.81
N HIS A 272 -35.62 15.01 26.31
CA HIS A 272 -35.82 16.18 25.47
C HIS A 272 -34.46 16.71 25.02
N ALA A 273 -34.18 16.63 23.72
CA ALA A 273 -32.92 17.14 23.18
C ALA A 273 -32.83 18.67 23.32
N ILE A 274 -31.71 19.17 23.85
CA ILE A 274 -31.45 20.62 23.94
C ILE A 274 -31.06 21.21 22.58
N ASP A 275 -30.25 20.47 21.81
CA ASP A 275 -29.83 20.90 20.48
C ASP A 275 -30.97 20.76 19.46
N VAL A 276 -31.25 21.85 18.72
CA VAL A 276 -32.33 21.92 17.73
C VAL A 276 -32.10 20.98 16.55
N ALA A 277 -30.85 20.81 16.09
CA ALA A 277 -30.52 19.90 15.01
C ALA A 277 -30.74 18.44 15.45
N LEU A 278 -30.35 18.10 16.68
CA LEU A 278 -30.59 16.79 17.28
C LEU A 278 -32.10 16.49 17.36
N ALA A 279 -32.88 17.44 17.88
CA ALA A 279 -34.34 17.30 18.03
C ALA A 279 -35.12 17.20 16.71
N SER A 280 -34.56 17.72 15.60
CA SER A 280 -35.27 17.83 14.32
C SER A 280 -34.82 16.84 13.24
N HIS A 281 -33.54 16.49 13.18
CA HIS A 281 -32.95 15.67 12.10
C HIS A 281 -32.59 14.26 12.55
N TYR A 282 -32.28 14.06 13.83
CA TYR A 282 -31.77 12.82 14.39
C TYR A 282 -32.75 12.14 15.37
N PHE A 283 -33.97 12.67 15.47
CA PHE A 283 -35.03 12.15 16.33
C PHE A 283 -35.48 10.74 15.88
N ILE A 284 -35.65 9.83 16.85
CA ILE A 284 -36.15 8.48 16.60
C ILE A 284 -37.64 8.53 16.21
N GLN A 285 -37.97 8.23 14.95
CA GLN A 285 -39.33 7.80 14.59
C GLN A 285 -39.46 6.30 14.88
N LEU A 286 -40.03 5.94 16.04
CA LEU A 286 -40.22 4.54 16.44
C LEU A 286 -41.08 3.77 15.40
N PRO A 287 -40.56 2.71 14.74
CA PRO A 287 -41.36 1.86 13.86
C PRO A 287 -42.27 0.91 14.67
N PRO A 288 -43.43 0.49 14.14
CA PRO A 288 -44.41 -0.33 14.87
C PRO A 288 -43.99 -1.79 15.11
N ASN A 289 -42.88 -2.27 14.51
CA ASN A 289 -42.50 -3.68 14.53
C ASN A 289 -41.20 -3.91 15.31
N ARG A 290 -41.39 -4.46 16.51
CA ARG A 290 -40.39 -4.80 17.52
C ARG A 290 -39.41 -5.86 17.03
N ARG A 291 -38.11 -5.63 17.23
CA ARG A 291 -37.22 -6.70 17.71
C ARG A 291 -37.03 -6.47 19.20
N ARG A 292 -37.79 -7.19 20.03
CA ARG A 292 -37.35 -7.40 21.41
C ARG A 292 -36.08 -8.22 21.30
N LEU A 293 -34.98 -7.78 21.92
CA LEU A 293 -34.08 -8.76 22.51
C LEU A 293 -34.91 -9.44 23.59
N HIS A 294 -35.55 -10.56 23.23
CA HIS A 294 -35.76 -11.59 24.22
C HIS A 294 -34.39 -11.87 24.78
N ASN A 295 -34.31 -11.80 26.11
CA ASN A 295 -33.27 -12.39 26.94
C ASN A 295 -32.38 -13.26 26.05
N LEU A 296 -31.16 -12.81 25.78
CA LEU A 296 -30.10 -13.80 25.72
C LEU A 296 -30.39 -14.69 26.92
N PRO A 297 -30.62 -16.01 26.73
CA PRO A 297 -30.89 -16.84 27.85
C PRO A 297 -29.79 -16.50 28.86
N LEU A 298 -30.14 -16.33 30.13
CA LEU A 298 -29.35 -16.99 31.13
C LEU A 298 -29.28 -18.44 30.64
N ILE A 299 -28.33 -18.70 29.75
CA ILE A 299 -27.79 -20.02 29.63
C ILE A 299 -27.18 -20.09 31.03
N ASN A 300 -27.90 -20.76 31.93
CA ASN A 300 -27.26 -21.71 32.79
C ASN A 300 -26.49 -22.62 31.82
N GLU A 301 -25.38 -22.12 31.29
CA GLU A 301 -24.35 -22.96 30.75
C GLU A 301 -24.03 -23.84 31.95
N PRO A 302 -23.89 -25.16 31.75
CA PRO A 302 -23.13 -25.90 32.75
C PRO A 302 -21.85 -25.08 32.91
N LEU A 303 -21.68 -24.46 34.09
CA LEU A 303 -20.55 -23.60 34.43
C LEU A 303 -19.34 -24.15 33.70
N VAL A 304 -18.90 -23.45 32.65
CA VAL A 304 -17.71 -23.87 31.92
C VAL A 304 -16.65 -23.91 33.00
N ILE A 305 -16.15 -25.11 33.31
CA ILE A 305 -15.35 -25.41 34.52
C ILE A 305 -14.08 -24.53 34.58
N ASN A 306 -13.77 -23.83 33.49
CA ASN A 306 -12.58 -23.04 33.26
C ASN A 306 -12.80 -21.53 33.41
N THR A 307 -14.01 -21.05 33.77
CA THR A 307 -14.30 -19.62 33.97
C THR A 307 -14.36 -19.22 35.46
N GLN A 308 -13.97 -17.98 35.73
CA GLN A 308 -14.07 -17.35 37.05
C GLN A 308 -15.54 -17.05 37.37
N HIS A 309 -16.01 -17.36 38.58
CA HIS A 309 -17.37 -17.06 38.99
C HIS A 309 -17.55 -15.55 39.27
N PRO A 310 -18.76 -14.98 39.11
CA PRO A 310 -19.02 -13.58 39.43
C PRO A 310 -18.67 -13.25 40.89
N GLY A 311 -17.77 -12.28 41.10
CA GLY A 311 -17.30 -11.87 42.43
C GLY A 311 -16.29 -12.81 43.11
N GLU A 312 -15.84 -13.87 42.42
CA GLU A 312 -14.80 -14.77 42.91
C GLU A 312 -13.43 -14.10 42.79
N THR A 313 -12.62 -14.09 43.85
CA THR A 313 -11.25 -13.58 43.78
C THR A 313 -10.34 -14.57 43.06
N TRP A 314 -9.18 -14.13 42.57
CA TRP A 314 -8.23 -15.05 41.92
C TRP A 314 -7.75 -16.14 42.89
N GLN A 315 -7.57 -15.84 44.19
CA GLN A 315 -7.23 -16.84 45.20
C GLN A 315 -8.33 -17.91 45.33
N ALA A 316 -9.59 -17.48 45.45
CA ALA A 316 -10.74 -18.38 45.55
C ALA A 316 -10.90 -19.26 44.29
N PHE A 317 -10.63 -18.69 43.10
CA PHE A 317 -10.60 -19.44 41.84
C PHE A 317 -9.55 -20.57 41.89
N PHE A 318 -8.30 -20.26 42.25
CA PHE A 318 -7.25 -21.30 42.28
C PHE A 318 -7.44 -22.31 43.41
N GLU A 319 -7.98 -21.91 44.57
CA GLU A 319 -8.34 -22.84 45.66
C GLU A 319 -9.40 -23.84 45.21
N ARG A 320 -10.45 -23.35 44.51
CA ARG A 320 -11.48 -24.20 43.92
C ARG A 320 -10.88 -25.15 42.87
N ARG A 321 -10.05 -24.63 41.96
CA ARG A 321 -9.37 -25.44 40.94
C ARG A 321 -8.45 -26.49 41.55
N GLU A 322 -7.77 -26.19 42.66
CA GLU A 322 -6.95 -27.15 43.37
C GLU A 322 -7.80 -28.24 44.05
N HIS A 323 -8.96 -27.88 44.60
CA HIS A 323 -9.90 -28.86 45.14
C HIS A 323 -10.44 -29.80 44.06
N GLU A 324 -10.87 -29.24 42.92
CA GLU A 324 -11.32 -30.01 41.74
C GLU A 324 -10.20 -30.93 41.22
N ALA A 325 -8.98 -30.41 41.10
CA ALA A 325 -7.80 -31.19 40.72
C ALA A 325 -7.58 -32.38 41.65
N LYS A 326 -7.68 -32.18 42.97
CA LYS A 326 -7.55 -33.26 43.97
C LYS A 326 -8.65 -34.32 43.83
N GLN A 327 -9.86 -33.97 43.38
CA GLN A 327 -10.91 -34.95 43.13
C GLN A 327 -10.69 -35.71 41.81
N LEU A 328 -10.31 -35.00 40.74
CA LEU A 328 -10.01 -35.61 39.43
C LEU A 328 -8.82 -36.57 39.51
N MET A 329 -7.79 -36.22 40.29
CA MET A 329 -6.60 -37.07 40.48
C MET A 329 -6.90 -38.39 41.21
N LYS A 330 -8.03 -38.52 41.95
CA LYS A 330 -8.42 -39.78 42.60
C LYS A 330 -8.87 -40.85 41.60
N GLY A 331 -9.36 -40.44 40.42
CA GLY A 331 -9.78 -41.32 39.33
C GLY A 331 -8.75 -41.50 38.22
N GLU A 332 -7.55 -40.94 38.37
CA GLU A 332 -6.53 -40.85 37.32
C GLU A 332 -5.96 -42.24 36.94
N THR A 333 -6.05 -42.59 35.65
CA THR A 333 -5.45 -43.83 35.14
C THR A 333 -3.92 -43.72 35.03
N ALA A 334 -3.22 -44.85 34.93
CA ALA A 334 -1.76 -44.85 34.78
C ALA A 334 -1.29 -44.08 33.52
N ARG A 335 -2.10 -44.08 32.46
CA ARG A 335 -1.83 -43.36 31.21
C ARG A 335 -1.98 -41.86 31.37
N ASP A 336 -3.07 -41.41 32.01
CA ASP A 336 -3.33 -39.97 32.24
C ASP A 336 -2.27 -39.37 33.14
N ARG A 337 -1.82 -40.13 34.15
CA ARG A 337 -0.69 -39.75 35.01
C ARG A 337 0.61 -39.54 34.24
N GLN A 338 0.87 -40.38 33.23
CA GLN A 338 2.08 -40.26 32.42
C GLN A 338 2.02 -39.02 31.52
N HIS A 339 0.87 -38.73 30.91
CA HIS A 339 0.66 -37.51 30.12
C HIS A 339 0.78 -36.24 30.97
N ARG A 340 0.09 -36.18 32.12
CA ARG A 340 0.16 -35.02 33.02
C ARG A 340 1.60 -34.74 33.47
N ARG A 341 2.36 -35.78 33.87
CA ARG A 341 3.78 -35.62 34.24
C ARG A 341 4.65 -35.12 33.08
N ALA A 342 4.34 -35.49 31.84
CA ALA A 342 5.07 -34.98 30.68
C ALA A 342 4.79 -33.50 30.43
N HIS A 343 3.54 -33.06 30.62
CA HIS A 343 3.14 -31.65 30.54
C HIS A 343 3.74 -30.82 31.69
N GLU A 344 3.74 -31.32 32.92
CA GLU A 344 4.40 -30.68 34.08
C GLU A 344 5.90 -30.46 33.81
N LEU A 345 6.61 -31.50 33.33
CA LEU A 345 8.04 -31.44 33.02
C LEU A 345 8.35 -30.52 31.81
N HIS A 346 7.40 -30.35 30.88
CA HIS A 346 7.54 -29.38 29.80
C HIS A 346 7.35 -27.95 30.29
N ALA A 347 6.34 -27.73 31.14
CA ALA A 347 6.03 -26.43 31.71
C ALA A 347 7.11 -25.89 32.68
N GLU A 348 7.87 -26.77 33.34
CA GLU A 348 9.07 -26.41 34.12
C GLU A 348 10.10 -25.60 33.30
N LYS A 349 10.08 -25.71 31.96
CA LYS A 349 10.96 -24.93 31.07
C LYS A 349 10.52 -23.47 30.88
N GLN A 350 9.29 -23.12 31.29
CA GLN A 350 8.77 -21.75 31.26
C GLN A 350 8.84 -21.08 29.88
N MET A 351 8.75 -21.89 28.82
CA MET A 351 8.76 -21.45 27.43
C MET A 351 7.36 -21.07 26.96
N CYS A 352 7.27 -20.03 26.12
CA CYS A 352 6.02 -19.62 25.48
C CYS A 352 5.40 -20.78 24.69
N PRO A 353 4.09 -21.08 24.85
CA PRO A 353 3.43 -22.17 24.12
C PRO A 353 3.30 -21.84 22.63
N GLN A 354 3.41 -22.87 21.77
CA GLN A 354 3.47 -22.73 20.30
C GLN A 354 2.20 -23.17 19.54
N ALA A 355 1.10 -23.55 20.22
CA ALA A 355 -0.28 -23.63 19.69
C ALA A 355 -1.23 -24.50 20.54
N ASP A 356 -0.71 -25.30 21.47
CA ASP A 356 -1.46 -26.41 22.09
C ASP A 356 -2.06 -26.09 23.46
N ALA A 357 -1.62 -25.04 24.15
CA ALA A 357 -2.10 -24.63 25.46
C ALA A 357 -2.82 -23.28 25.43
N ASP A 358 -3.96 -23.18 26.12
CA ASP A 358 -4.68 -21.92 26.29
C ASP A 358 -3.96 -21.02 27.30
N VAL A 359 -3.93 -19.70 27.04
CA VAL A 359 -3.24 -18.74 27.91
C VAL A 359 -4.22 -17.65 28.35
N PHE A 360 -4.23 -17.36 29.64
CA PHE A 360 -5.09 -16.37 30.27
C PHE A 360 -4.25 -15.34 31.01
N TYR A 361 -4.70 -14.10 31.04
CA TYR A 361 -4.12 -13.05 31.88
C TYR A 361 -5.14 -12.52 32.88
N TRP A 362 -4.66 -12.07 34.03
CA TRP A 362 -5.46 -11.49 35.10
C TRP A 362 -5.29 -9.97 35.10
N CYS A 363 -6.38 -9.23 34.93
CA CYS A 363 -6.38 -7.77 34.93
C CYS A 363 -7.39 -7.19 35.91
N HIS A 364 -7.10 -6.02 36.49
CA HIS A 364 -8.06 -5.32 37.34
C HIS A 364 -9.32 -4.93 36.56
N ASP A 365 -10.48 -5.20 37.15
CA ASP A 365 -11.78 -4.71 36.71
C ASP A 365 -12.26 -3.68 37.75
N GLU A 366 -12.15 -2.39 37.39
CA GLU A 366 -12.47 -1.25 38.28
C GLU A 366 -13.92 -1.28 38.76
N THR A 367 -14.82 -1.96 38.03
CA THR A 367 -16.24 -2.09 38.39
C THR A 367 -16.49 -3.12 39.51
N LYS A 368 -15.58 -4.08 39.70
CA LYS A 368 -15.75 -5.22 40.64
C LYS A 368 -14.72 -5.26 41.77
N GLY A 369 -13.72 -4.39 41.75
CA GLY A 369 -12.67 -4.33 42.77
C GLY A 369 -11.87 -5.64 42.94
N SER A 370 -11.84 -6.50 41.91
CA SER A 370 -11.16 -7.80 41.92
C SER A 370 -10.56 -8.11 40.55
N LEU A 371 -9.46 -8.88 40.51
CA LEU A 371 -8.83 -9.31 39.26
C LEU A 371 -9.76 -10.22 38.45
N CYS A 372 -9.88 -9.96 37.15
CA CYS A 372 -10.66 -10.77 36.21
C CYS A 372 -9.75 -11.59 35.28
N ARG A 373 -10.05 -12.88 35.12
CA ARG A 373 -9.35 -13.80 34.20
C ARG A 373 -9.86 -13.66 32.78
N LYS A 374 -9.00 -13.28 31.83
CA LYS A 374 -9.36 -13.09 30.40
C LYS A 374 -8.48 -13.96 29.48
N PRO A 375 -9.04 -14.56 28.41
CA PRO A 375 -8.26 -15.35 27.46
C PRO A 375 -7.39 -14.45 26.56
N ILE A 376 -6.20 -14.92 26.22
CA ILE A 376 -5.28 -14.28 25.28
C ILE A 376 -5.35 -14.99 23.93
N PRO A 377 -5.62 -14.29 22.82
CA PRO A 377 -5.56 -14.89 21.49
C PRO A 377 -4.17 -15.44 21.19
N TYR A 378 -4.08 -16.64 20.60
CA TYR A 378 -2.83 -17.36 20.35
C TYR A 378 -1.70 -16.49 19.75
N ARG A 379 -2.00 -15.58 18.82
CA ARG A 379 -0.99 -14.69 18.18
C ARG A 379 -0.45 -13.59 19.10
N ALA A 380 -1.20 -13.21 20.13
CA ALA A 380 -0.81 -12.21 21.13
C ALA A 380 -0.09 -12.85 22.34
N VAL A 381 -0.10 -14.19 22.44
CA VAL A 381 0.56 -14.90 23.55
C VAL A 381 2.02 -14.52 23.70
N PRO A 382 2.87 -14.44 22.65
CA PRO A 382 4.28 -14.07 22.83
C PRO A 382 4.47 -12.68 23.47
N GLU A 383 3.64 -11.72 23.09
CA GLU A 383 3.69 -10.34 23.60
C GLU A 383 3.28 -10.27 25.07
N PHE A 384 2.18 -10.93 25.45
CA PHE A 384 1.77 -11.00 26.85
C PHE A 384 2.75 -11.82 27.67
N TRP A 385 3.24 -12.94 27.15
CA TRP A 385 4.15 -13.84 27.83
C TRP A 385 5.41 -13.13 28.33
N ASP A 386 6.02 -12.32 27.47
CA ASP A 386 7.25 -11.58 27.79
C ASP A 386 7.06 -10.48 28.86
N ASN A 387 5.81 -10.10 29.16
CA ASN A 387 5.48 -9.13 30.21
C ASN A 387 5.44 -9.74 31.63
N TYR A 388 5.43 -11.07 31.78
CA TYR A 388 5.39 -11.75 33.08
C TYR A 388 6.69 -12.53 33.31
N THR A 389 7.20 -12.58 34.53
CA THR A 389 8.35 -13.42 34.86
C THR A 389 7.94 -14.89 35.05
N PRO A 390 8.88 -15.86 35.02
CA PRO A 390 8.55 -17.26 35.26
C PRO A 390 7.81 -17.54 36.58
N THR A 391 7.98 -16.71 37.60
CA THR A 391 7.27 -16.81 38.89
C THR A 391 5.86 -16.23 38.86
N GLN A 392 5.58 -15.35 37.89
CA GLN A 392 4.25 -14.77 37.62
C GLN A 392 3.42 -15.57 36.61
N ARG A 393 3.90 -16.76 36.23
CA ARG A 393 3.26 -17.67 35.28
C ARG A 393 2.92 -18.98 35.98
N ARG A 394 1.65 -19.39 35.95
CA ARG A 394 1.20 -20.66 36.54
C ARG A 394 0.64 -21.56 35.46
N TYR A 395 1.22 -22.75 35.31
CA TYR A 395 0.70 -23.76 34.40
C TYR A 395 -0.17 -24.77 35.12
N SER A 396 -1.20 -25.24 34.42
CA SER A 396 -2.11 -26.27 34.90
C SER A 396 -2.13 -27.47 33.96
N ALA A 397 -1.44 -28.55 34.34
CA ALA A 397 -1.27 -29.74 33.52
C ALA A 397 -2.54 -30.61 33.36
N LEU A 398 -3.54 -30.43 34.23
CA LEU A 398 -4.82 -31.15 34.11
C LEU A 398 -5.71 -30.58 32.99
N TRP A 399 -5.62 -29.28 32.74
CA TRP A 399 -6.45 -28.58 31.74
C TRP A 399 -5.63 -28.04 30.57
N ASN A 400 -4.31 -28.14 30.63
CA ASN A 400 -3.37 -27.60 29.64
C ASN A 400 -3.51 -26.09 29.43
N GLU A 401 -3.55 -25.35 30.53
CA GLU A 401 -3.77 -23.89 30.54
C GLU A 401 -2.63 -23.17 31.28
N TRP A 402 -2.31 -21.96 30.81
CA TRP A 402 -1.41 -21.02 31.49
C TRP A 402 -2.18 -19.81 32.02
N ASP A 403 -1.82 -19.39 33.22
CA ASP A 403 -2.32 -18.19 33.88
C ASP A 403 -1.18 -17.20 34.13
N LEU A 404 -1.31 -15.99 33.61
CA LEU A 404 -0.39 -14.87 33.76
C LEU A 404 -0.98 -13.89 34.79
N ASN A 405 -0.36 -13.78 35.97
CA ASN A 405 -0.85 -12.91 37.04
C ASN A 405 0.31 -12.27 37.80
N PHE A 406 0.34 -10.94 37.86
CA PHE A 406 1.35 -10.18 38.60
C PHE A 406 1.29 -10.44 40.11
N GLU A 407 0.12 -10.72 40.67
CA GLU A 407 -0.06 -11.01 42.10
C GLU A 407 0.49 -12.38 42.53
N PHE A 408 0.96 -13.24 41.60
CA PHE A 408 1.61 -14.50 41.97
C PHE A 408 2.99 -14.29 42.60
N ASP A 409 3.69 -13.22 42.21
CA ASP A 409 4.99 -12.85 42.76
C ASP A 409 5.15 -11.34 42.65
N LEU A 410 4.89 -10.66 43.77
CA LEU A 410 4.98 -9.20 43.92
C LEU A 410 6.43 -8.71 44.09
N GLU A 411 7.39 -9.60 44.38
CA GLU A 411 8.81 -9.24 44.61
C GLU A 411 9.68 -9.44 43.36
N SER A 412 9.11 -9.97 42.28
CA SER A 412 9.80 -10.12 41.01
C SER A 412 10.04 -8.75 40.35
N ASP A 413 11.31 -8.35 40.27
CA ASP A 413 11.94 -7.09 39.80
C ASP A 413 11.61 -6.64 38.35
N ARG A 414 10.52 -7.17 37.75
CA ARG A 414 9.99 -6.82 36.41
C ARG A 414 8.48 -6.56 36.35
N GLY A 415 7.73 -6.65 37.45
CA GLY A 415 6.27 -6.48 37.44
C GLY A 415 5.78 -5.39 38.37
N GLY A 416 5.46 -4.22 37.82
CA GLY A 416 4.86 -3.12 38.58
C GLY A 416 4.21 -2.08 37.68
N LEU A 417 3.05 -2.41 37.11
CA LEU A 417 2.12 -1.45 36.50
C LEU A 417 0.72 -1.60 37.14
N LEU A 418 0.44 -0.68 38.08
CA LEU A 418 -0.84 -0.14 38.62
C LEU A 418 -1.67 -1.01 39.61
N LEU A 419 -1.57 -0.70 40.93
CA LEU A 419 -2.41 0.18 41.80
C LEU A 419 -3.69 -0.53 42.30
N THR A 420 -3.87 -0.81 43.61
CA THR A 420 -4.32 0.19 44.61
C THR A 420 -3.93 -0.11 46.08
N ASP A 421 -3.67 0.97 46.82
CA ASP A 421 -3.97 1.24 48.24
C ASP A 421 -3.66 0.22 49.33
N GLN A 422 -2.39 0.09 49.73
CA GLN A 422 -1.93 0.16 51.14
C GLN A 422 -0.43 0.52 51.15
N ILE A 423 -0.10 1.81 51.25
CA ILE A 423 1.23 2.24 51.72
C ILE A 423 1.03 2.66 53.17
N ASP A 424 1.41 1.77 54.09
CA ASP A 424 1.89 2.21 55.39
C ASP A 424 3.20 2.96 55.15
N ASP A 425 3.27 4.14 55.75
CA ASP A 425 4.35 5.11 55.74
C ASP A 425 5.76 4.51 55.64
N GLU A 426 6.47 4.74 54.53
CA GLU A 426 7.88 5.17 54.47
C GLU A 426 8.38 5.28 53.00
N GLN A 427 8.21 6.48 52.44
CA GLN A 427 9.07 7.17 51.45
C GLN A 427 9.79 6.36 50.36
N GLU A 428 9.13 6.21 49.20
CA GLU A 428 9.69 6.61 47.89
C GLU A 428 8.52 6.80 46.90
N GLU A 429 7.94 8.00 46.90
CA GLU A 429 6.95 8.42 45.91
C GLU A 429 7.56 8.28 44.50
N GLY A 430 7.06 7.33 43.72
CA GLY A 430 7.28 7.31 42.29
C GLY A 430 6.72 8.59 41.69
N GLU A 431 7.59 9.53 41.33
CA GLU A 431 7.24 10.77 40.62
C GLU A 431 6.36 10.44 39.42
N VAL A 432 5.03 10.56 39.57
CA VAL A 432 4.12 10.80 38.46
C VAL A 432 4.55 12.14 37.89
N CYS A 433 5.48 12.10 36.93
CA CYS A 433 5.96 13.29 36.24
C CYS A 433 4.74 14.01 35.66
N GLY A 434 4.30 15.07 36.32
CA GLY A 434 3.32 16.02 35.81
C GLY A 434 3.78 16.63 34.48
N PRO A 435 2.91 17.42 33.82
CA PRO A 435 3.27 18.13 32.61
C PRO A 435 4.58 18.90 32.84
N SER A 436 5.51 18.75 31.91
CA SER A 436 6.89 19.17 32.08
C SER A 436 7.02 20.67 32.35
N GLU A 437 7.70 21.06 33.42
CA GLU A 437 8.05 22.45 33.76
C GLU A 437 9.27 22.98 32.97
N GLY A 438 9.33 22.72 31.67
CA GLY A 438 10.39 23.24 30.80
C GLY A 438 9.85 24.16 29.72
N PRO A 439 10.68 25.06 29.16
CA PRO A 439 10.25 25.93 28.07
C PRO A 439 9.78 25.09 26.87
N PRO A 440 8.79 25.57 26.10
CA PRO A 440 8.42 24.90 24.86
C PRO A 440 9.65 24.73 23.96
N PRO A 441 9.73 23.64 23.16
CA PRO A 441 10.78 23.52 22.16
C PRO A 441 10.75 24.74 21.24
N ASP A 442 11.91 25.21 20.78
CA ASP A 442 11.97 26.32 19.82
C ASP A 442 11.36 25.88 18.49
N MET A 443 10.10 26.26 18.27
CA MET A 443 9.32 25.92 17.09
C MET A 443 9.57 26.98 16.01
N HIS A 444 10.76 26.95 15.40
CA HIS A 444 11.09 27.90 14.35
C HIS A 444 10.18 27.70 13.13
N ARG A 445 9.37 28.70 12.78
CA ARG A 445 8.57 28.71 11.56
C ARG A 445 9.48 29.03 10.38
N GLY A 446 10.17 27.99 9.89
CA GLY A 446 11.12 28.10 8.79
C GLY A 446 10.46 28.48 7.48
N SER A 447 11.26 29.04 6.57
CA SER A 447 10.96 29.16 5.14
C SER A 447 10.67 27.77 4.53
N ILE A 448 9.99 27.75 3.38
CA ILE A 448 9.70 26.50 2.63
C ILE A 448 10.98 25.66 2.43
N LYS A 449 12.10 26.31 2.11
CA LYS A 449 13.40 25.63 1.92
C LYS A 449 13.91 24.96 3.18
N GLU A 450 13.69 25.55 4.35
CA GLU A 450 14.07 24.95 5.61
C GLU A 450 13.19 23.73 5.91
N TRP A 451 11.89 23.79 5.62
CA TRP A 451 10.99 22.64 5.72
C TRP A 451 11.36 21.50 4.78
N GLU A 452 11.76 21.80 3.54
CA GLU A 452 12.24 20.82 2.56
C GLU A 452 13.55 20.16 3.03
N LEU A 453 14.47 20.93 3.61
CA LEU A 453 15.71 20.39 4.20
C LEU A 453 15.43 19.47 5.39
N VAL A 454 14.44 19.81 6.23
CA VAL A 454 14.02 18.95 7.35
C VAL A 454 13.35 17.68 6.83
N HIS A 455 12.46 17.79 5.84
CA HIS A 455 11.87 16.62 5.18
C HIS A 455 12.93 15.68 4.64
N ASP A 456 13.92 16.21 3.90
CA ASP A 456 14.99 15.41 3.31
C ASP A 456 15.93 14.81 4.36
N ARG A 457 16.06 15.43 5.54
CA ARG A 457 16.79 14.83 6.66
C ARG A 457 16.05 13.64 7.28
N ILE A 458 14.73 13.77 7.44
CA ILE A 458 13.92 12.76 8.14
C ILE A 458 13.58 11.60 7.20
N TYR A 459 13.16 11.92 5.98
CA TYR A 459 12.61 10.96 5.04
C TYR A 459 13.36 10.93 3.69
N GLY A 460 14.38 11.75 3.50
CA GLY A 460 15.07 11.86 2.22
C GLY A 460 15.68 10.54 1.75
N THR A 461 15.80 10.43 0.43
CA THR A 461 16.40 9.25 -0.20
C THR A 461 17.91 9.45 -0.31
N ARG A 462 18.69 8.41 -0.04
CA ARG A 462 20.14 8.45 -0.28
C ARG A 462 20.42 8.68 -1.75
N MET A 463 21.45 9.48 -2.06
CA MET A 463 21.79 9.80 -3.44
C MET A 463 22.12 8.56 -4.29
N GLU A 464 22.72 7.53 -3.68
CA GLU A 464 23.02 6.23 -4.31
C GLU A 464 21.77 5.50 -4.83
N ASP A 465 20.65 5.62 -4.11
CA ASP A 465 19.37 4.99 -4.47
C ASP A 465 18.64 5.70 -5.63
N LEU A 466 19.10 6.90 -6.00
CA LEU A 466 18.53 7.67 -7.12
C LEU A 466 19.15 7.28 -8.47
N PHE A 467 20.30 6.58 -8.46
CA PHE A 467 20.92 6.12 -9.69
C PHE A 467 20.16 4.91 -10.24
N PRO A 468 19.82 4.93 -11.54
CA PRO A 468 19.07 3.85 -12.16
C PRO A 468 19.94 2.59 -12.31
N LYS A 469 19.35 1.42 -12.07
CA LYS A 469 19.97 0.13 -12.38
C LYS A 469 20.21 0.02 -13.89
N SER A 470 21.34 -0.53 -14.31
CA SER A 470 21.56 -0.87 -15.72
C SER A 470 20.97 -2.24 -16.01
N LEU A 471 20.09 -2.32 -17.00
CA LEU A 471 19.50 -3.59 -17.41
C LEU A 471 20.23 -4.21 -18.60
N SER A 472 20.28 -5.54 -18.63
CA SER A 472 20.69 -6.28 -19.81
C SER A 472 19.67 -6.07 -20.93
N VAL A 473 20.14 -5.69 -22.11
CA VAL A 473 19.32 -5.52 -23.31
C VAL A 473 19.66 -6.58 -24.36
N CYS A 474 18.71 -6.91 -25.24
CA CYS A 474 18.97 -7.81 -26.37
C CYS A 474 20.20 -7.38 -27.16
N SER A 475 21.06 -8.34 -27.51
CA SER A 475 22.09 -8.08 -28.50
C SER A 475 21.48 -7.78 -29.87
N LEU A 476 22.25 -7.19 -30.79
CA LEU A 476 21.79 -6.98 -32.16
C LEU A 476 21.46 -8.32 -32.85
N GLY A 477 22.24 -9.37 -32.59
CA GLY A 477 21.99 -10.72 -33.10
C GLY A 477 20.69 -11.32 -32.57
N ASP A 478 20.44 -11.20 -31.26
CA ASP A 478 19.21 -11.68 -30.63
C ASP A 478 17.99 -10.90 -31.09
N THR A 479 18.12 -9.58 -31.29
CA THR A 479 17.04 -8.74 -31.83
C THR A 479 16.67 -9.19 -33.25
N LEU A 480 17.67 -9.38 -34.12
CA LEU A 480 17.46 -9.88 -35.48
C LEU A 480 16.82 -11.28 -35.48
N ARG A 481 17.28 -12.17 -34.61
CA ARG A 481 16.77 -13.54 -34.50
C ARG A 481 15.35 -13.57 -33.95
N PHE A 482 15.13 -13.04 -32.75
CA PHE A 482 13.87 -13.24 -32.02
C PHE A 482 12.75 -12.29 -32.48
N ARG A 483 13.06 -11.06 -32.88
CA ARG A 483 12.04 -10.09 -33.33
C ARG A 483 11.81 -10.20 -34.83
N PHE A 484 12.87 -10.26 -35.63
CA PHE A 484 12.78 -10.24 -37.10
C PHE A 484 12.84 -11.62 -37.76
N GLY A 485 13.23 -12.67 -37.03
CA GLY A 485 13.33 -14.02 -37.59
C GLY A 485 14.52 -14.23 -38.52
N ILE A 486 15.54 -13.39 -38.39
CA ILE A 486 16.76 -13.48 -39.19
C ILE A 486 17.74 -14.36 -38.42
N VAL A 487 18.06 -15.53 -38.98
CA VAL A 487 19.08 -16.42 -38.45
C VAL A 487 20.35 -16.22 -39.29
N PRO A 488 21.34 -15.44 -38.80
CA PRO A 488 22.52 -15.11 -39.59
C PRO A 488 23.34 -16.37 -39.87
N THR A 489 23.92 -16.47 -41.06
CA THR A 489 24.95 -17.46 -41.31
C THR A 489 26.23 -17.05 -40.59
N MET A 490 26.56 -17.72 -39.48
CA MET A 490 27.80 -17.45 -38.76
C MET A 490 29.00 -17.67 -39.71
N PRO A 491 29.96 -16.75 -39.80
CA PRO A 491 31.18 -16.99 -40.56
C PRO A 491 31.91 -18.17 -39.95
N LEU A 492 32.21 -19.20 -40.76
CA LEU A 492 33.05 -20.32 -40.36
C LEU A 492 34.35 -19.76 -39.73
N PRO A 493 34.76 -20.22 -38.53
CA PRO A 493 36.07 -19.85 -38.01
C PRO A 493 37.12 -20.34 -39.00
N LEU A 494 37.86 -19.40 -39.59
CA LEU A 494 39.07 -19.71 -40.34
C LEU A 494 39.97 -20.51 -39.40
N GLN A 495 40.24 -21.77 -39.76
CA GLN A 495 41.33 -22.55 -39.17
C GLN A 495 42.64 -21.82 -39.46
N THR A 496 43.05 -20.92 -38.56
CA THR A 496 44.41 -20.38 -38.57
C THR A 496 45.11 -20.81 -37.29
N SER A 497 46.27 -21.42 -37.52
CA SER A 497 47.18 -21.99 -36.53
C SER A 497 47.49 -21.05 -35.36
N PRO A 498 47.78 -21.60 -34.17
CA PRO A 498 47.92 -20.82 -32.94
C PRO A 498 49.32 -20.20 -32.84
N LEU A 499 49.59 -19.07 -33.51
CA LEU A 499 50.79 -18.25 -33.22
C LEU A 499 50.72 -16.89 -33.94
N SER A 500 49.80 -16.03 -33.52
CA SER A 500 49.95 -14.58 -33.66
C SER A 500 48.88 -13.86 -32.84
N SER A 501 49.34 -12.93 -32.02
CA SER A 501 48.56 -12.05 -31.15
C SER A 501 47.38 -11.40 -31.89
N PRO A 502 46.23 -11.19 -31.24
CA PRO A 502 45.07 -10.59 -31.89
C PRO A 502 45.30 -9.08 -32.04
N SER A 503 45.84 -8.66 -33.18
CA SER A 503 45.67 -7.28 -33.65
C SER A 503 44.21 -7.10 -34.06
N PRO A 504 43.55 -5.98 -33.73
CA PRO A 504 42.18 -5.73 -34.15
C PRO A 504 42.12 -5.75 -35.68
N ILE A 505 41.33 -6.67 -36.23
CA ILE A 505 41.08 -6.75 -37.67
C ILE A 505 40.49 -5.40 -38.08
N VAL A 506 41.29 -4.64 -38.82
CA VAL A 506 40.97 -3.30 -39.30
C VAL A 506 39.69 -3.35 -40.13
N ASP A 507 38.74 -2.49 -39.76
CA ASP A 507 37.40 -2.25 -40.31
C ASP A 507 37.43 -1.59 -41.72
N ASP A 508 38.18 -2.20 -42.65
CA ASP A 508 38.46 -1.65 -44.00
C ASP A 508 37.65 -2.27 -45.13
N THR A 509 36.75 -3.22 -44.85
CA THR A 509 35.96 -3.90 -45.90
C THR A 509 34.70 -3.13 -46.34
N TYR A 510 34.27 -2.12 -45.59
CA TYR A 510 33.06 -1.33 -45.87
C TYR A 510 33.39 0.04 -46.46
N THR A 511 32.81 0.37 -47.60
CA THR A 511 32.80 1.75 -48.13
C THR A 511 31.99 2.66 -47.19
N SER A 512 32.18 3.99 -47.28
CA SER A 512 31.44 4.97 -46.47
C SER A 512 29.92 4.82 -46.61
N VAL A 513 29.42 4.48 -47.80
CA VAL A 513 28.00 4.22 -48.06
C VAL A 513 27.51 2.96 -47.35
N GLU A 514 28.32 1.91 -47.35
CA GLU A 514 27.96 0.64 -46.71
C GLU A 514 28.02 0.75 -45.18
N ARG A 515 28.99 1.49 -44.62
CA ARG A 515 29.01 1.82 -43.18
C ARG A 515 27.75 2.57 -42.77
N HIS A 516 27.29 3.51 -43.60
CA HIS A 516 26.04 4.21 -43.37
C HIS A 516 24.82 3.27 -43.38
N LYS A 517 24.78 2.29 -44.30
CA LYS A 517 23.73 1.25 -44.31
C LYS A 517 23.73 0.38 -43.05
N VAL A 518 24.90 0.02 -42.54
CA VAL A 518 25.04 -0.76 -41.28
C VAL A 518 24.58 0.06 -40.08
N MET A 519 24.98 1.33 -39.97
CA MET A 519 24.49 2.22 -38.91
C MET A 519 22.98 2.41 -38.97
N GLN A 520 22.42 2.54 -40.18
CA GLN A 520 20.98 2.67 -40.37
C GLN A 520 20.23 1.39 -40.00
N LEU A 521 20.78 0.21 -40.32
CA LEU A 521 20.26 -1.08 -39.87
C LEU A 521 20.17 -1.14 -38.35
N CYS A 522 21.24 -0.78 -37.63
CA CYS A 522 21.27 -0.79 -36.17
C CYS A 522 20.18 0.12 -35.59
N ARG A 523 20.01 1.32 -36.17
CA ARG A 523 18.92 2.24 -35.80
C ARG A 523 17.53 1.67 -36.09
N ASP A 524 17.32 1.07 -37.25
CA ASP A 524 16.01 0.57 -37.68
C ASP A 524 15.53 -0.63 -36.85
N VAL A 525 16.41 -1.30 -36.10
CA VAL A 525 16.06 -2.36 -35.15
C VAL A 525 16.10 -1.92 -33.67
N GLY A 526 16.49 -0.68 -33.35
CA GLY A 526 16.54 -0.15 -31.98
C GLY A 526 17.81 -0.51 -31.20
N CYS A 527 18.92 -0.70 -31.92
CA CYS A 527 20.22 -1.13 -31.39
C CYS A 527 21.35 -0.15 -31.76
N SER A 528 21.07 1.14 -31.89
CA SER A 528 22.04 2.15 -32.35
C SER A 528 23.22 2.36 -31.41
N ILE A 529 23.06 2.03 -30.12
CA ILE A 529 24.10 2.14 -29.09
C ILE A 529 24.98 0.89 -28.94
N LEU A 530 24.60 -0.23 -29.59
CA LEU A 530 25.36 -1.48 -29.50
C LEU A 530 26.56 -1.50 -30.46
N PRO A 531 27.62 -2.28 -30.16
CA PRO A 531 28.77 -2.44 -31.05
C PRO A 531 28.35 -2.92 -32.44
N SER A 532 28.92 -2.31 -33.49
CA SER A 532 28.62 -2.62 -34.90
C SER A 532 29.29 -3.90 -35.42
N THR A 533 29.62 -4.85 -34.53
CA THR A 533 30.37 -6.06 -34.91
C THR A 533 29.69 -6.82 -36.05
N PRO A 534 30.43 -7.40 -37.02
CA PRO A 534 29.81 -8.11 -38.13
C PRO A 534 29.04 -9.34 -37.64
N ILE A 535 27.72 -9.36 -37.88
CA ILE A 535 26.83 -10.47 -37.49
C ILE A 535 26.71 -11.51 -38.60
N SER A 536 27.03 -11.13 -39.85
CA SER A 536 27.09 -12.02 -41.00
C SER A 536 28.06 -11.50 -42.06
N HIS A 537 28.18 -12.24 -43.17
CA HIS A 537 28.81 -11.78 -44.40
C HIS A 537 28.28 -10.40 -44.84
N LYS A 538 29.18 -9.59 -45.40
CA LYS A 538 28.92 -8.22 -45.86
C LYS A 538 27.67 -8.11 -46.75
N SER A 539 27.55 -8.99 -47.75
CA SER A 539 26.41 -9.01 -48.67
C SER A 539 25.08 -9.28 -47.94
N GLU A 540 25.04 -10.24 -47.03
CA GLU A 540 23.84 -10.57 -46.26
C GLU A 540 23.40 -9.42 -45.35
N THR A 541 24.35 -8.75 -44.70
CA THR A 541 24.09 -7.56 -43.87
C THR A 541 23.44 -6.42 -44.68
N LEU A 542 23.90 -6.21 -45.91
CA LEU A 542 23.33 -5.20 -46.81
C LEU A 542 21.91 -5.59 -47.28
N HIS A 543 21.66 -6.87 -47.56
CA HIS A 543 20.32 -7.36 -47.88
C HIS A 543 19.34 -7.21 -46.71
N ILE A 544 19.79 -7.50 -45.48
CA ILE A 544 18.99 -7.26 -44.27
C ILE A 544 18.63 -5.77 -44.17
N SER A 545 19.61 -4.87 -44.35
CA SER A 545 19.37 -3.42 -44.31
C SER A 545 18.29 -2.98 -45.32
N ASP A 546 18.38 -3.46 -46.56
CA ASP A 546 17.39 -3.13 -47.60
C ASP A 546 16.02 -3.80 -47.31
N GLY A 547 16.01 -4.98 -46.69
CA GLY A 547 14.83 -5.68 -46.17
C GLY A 547 14.08 -4.92 -45.05
N LEU A 548 14.81 -4.37 -44.08
CA LEU A 548 14.23 -3.54 -43.02
C LEU A 548 13.63 -2.25 -43.59
N ARG A 549 14.29 -1.64 -44.57
CA ARG A 549 13.73 -0.46 -45.28
C ARG A 549 12.44 -0.83 -46.03
N TRP A 550 12.37 -2.01 -46.63
CA TRP A 550 11.15 -2.53 -47.24
C TRP A 550 10.03 -2.72 -46.21
N LEU A 551 10.30 -3.28 -45.03
CA LEU A 551 9.30 -3.37 -43.95
C LEU A 551 8.77 -1.99 -43.54
N SER A 552 9.65 -0.99 -43.40
CA SER A 552 9.22 0.39 -43.11
C SER A 552 8.35 0.98 -44.23
N ALA A 553 8.55 0.59 -45.49
CA ALA A 553 7.77 1.08 -46.63
C ALA A 553 6.40 0.38 -46.74
N LEU A 554 6.33 -0.91 -46.38
CA LEU A 554 5.12 -1.73 -46.42
C LEU A 554 3.92 -1.04 -45.75
N VAL A 555 4.14 -0.45 -44.57
CA VAL A 555 3.13 0.27 -43.78
C VAL A 555 2.55 1.49 -44.51
N LEU A 556 3.33 2.15 -45.37
CA LEU A 556 2.89 3.33 -46.14
C LEU A 556 2.08 2.94 -47.39
N GLU A 557 2.29 1.72 -47.92
CA GLU A 557 1.64 1.23 -49.13
C GLU A 557 0.34 0.47 -48.86
N GLU A 558 0.24 -0.22 -47.73
CA GLU A 558 -1.00 -0.87 -47.26
C GLU A 558 -2.14 0.16 -47.10
N ASN A 559 -1.82 1.34 -46.58
CA ASN A 559 -2.73 2.49 -46.50
C ASN A 559 -3.16 3.07 -47.87
N LYS A 560 -2.52 2.66 -48.96
CA LYS A 560 -2.74 3.17 -50.33
C LYS A 560 -3.22 2.10 -51.31
N GLY A 561 -3.44 0.85 -50.86
CA GLY A 561 -3.98 -0.25 -51.67
C GLY A 561 -3.12 -0.66 -52.89
N ARG A 562 -1.80 -0.42 -52.88
CA ARG A 562 -0.91 -0.76 -54.00
C ARG A 562 -0.30 -2.16 -53.85
N LYS A 563 0.02 -2.82 -54.98
CA LYS A 563 0.74 -4.10 -55.00
C LYS A 563 2.15 -3.93 -54.42
N HIS A 564 2.51 -4.81 -53.49
CA HIS A 564 3.79 -4.74 -52.78
C HIS A 564 4.98 -5.06 -53.70
N PRO A 565 6.08 -4.31 -53.61
CA PRO A 565 7.34 -4.68 -54.28
C PRO A 565 7.88 -6.01 -53.72
N HIS A 566 8.62 -6.76 -54.54
CA HIS A 566 9.26 -8.00 -54.14
C HIS A 566 10.09 -7.82 -52.85
N CYS A 567 9.93 -8.76 -51.90
CA CYS A 567 10.62 -8.72 -50.62
C CYS A 567 12.13 -8.91 -50.82
N PRO A 568 12.99 -7.93 -50.43
CA PRO A 568 14.43 -8.04 -50.61
C PRO A 568 15.13 -8.76 -49.44
N MET A 569 14.38 -9.30 -48.48
CA MET A 569 14.91 -10.10 -47.38
C MET A 569 15.57 -11.38 -47.90
N PRO A 570 16.72 -11.82 -47.34
CA PRO A 570 17.37 -13.07 -47.74
C PRO A 570 16.47 -14.30 -47.46
N PRO A 571 15.98 -15.04 -48.48
CA PRO A 571 15.02 -16.13 -48.25
C PRO A 571 15.58 -17.29 -47.43
N ARG A 572 16.90 -17.53 -47.48
CA ARG A 572 17.56 -18.60 -46.72
C ARG A 572 17.79 -18.27 -45.26
N SER A 573 17.79 -16.99 -44.90
CA SER A 573 18.12 -16.54 -43.54
C SER A 573 16.89 -16.04 -42.78
N TRP A 574 15.75 -15.90 -43.46
CA TRP A 574 14.52 -15.37 -42.89
C TRP A 574 13.51 -16.49 -42.61
N ASP A 575 13.20 -16.74 -41.33
CA ASP A 575 12.35 -17.84 -40.86
C ASP A 575 10.86 -17.75 -41.27
N VAL A 576 10.46 -16.63 -41.86
CA VAL A 576 9.14 -16.46 -42.46
C VAL A 576 9.09 -17.06 -43.88
N SER A 577 10.23 -17.21 -44.54
CA SER A 577 10.30 -17.78 -45.89
C SER A 577 10.21 -19.30 -45.84
N SER A 578 9.32 -19.88 -46.64
CA SER A 578 9.22 -21.35 -46.82
C SER A 578 10.48 -21.98 -47.41
N SER A 579 11.37 -21.17 -48.01
CA SER A 579 12.66 -21.62 -48.54
C SER A 579 13.78 -21.62 -47.49
N SER A 580 13.52 -21.14 -46.27
CA SER A 580 14.47 -21.11 -45.17
C SER A 580 14.56 -22.49 -44.50
N PRO A 581 15.76 -22.99 -44.16
CA PRO A 581 15.92 -24.17 -43.32
C PRO A 581 15.40 -23.94 -41.88
N HIS A 582 15.15 -22.68 -41.51
CA HIS A 582 14.60 -22.28 -40.23
C HIS A 582 13.14 -21.83 -40.33
N TYR A 583 12.45 -22.14 -41.43
CA TYR A 583 11.05 -21.79 -41.61
C TYR A 583 10.21 -22.16 -40.38
N LEU A 584 9.26 -21.30 -40.01
CA LEU A 584 8.31 -21.52 -38.91
C LEU A 584 6.97 -22.09 -39.42
N PRO A 585 6.85 -23.41 -39.66
CA PRO A 585 5.59 -24.01 -40.10
C PRO A 585 4.56 -24.08 -38.97
N LYS A 586 3.33 -24.43 -39.32
CA LYS A 586 2.29 -24.80 -38.36
C LYS A 586 2.80 -25.94 -37.46
N GLY A 587 2.74 -25.74 -36.14
CA GLY A 587 3.23 -26.73 -35.18
C GLY A 587 4.75 -26.77 -35.04
N SER A 588 5.46 -25.71 -35.44
CA SER A 588 6.92 -25.55 -35.22
C SER A 588 7.35 -25.86 -33.79
N LYS A 589 6.44 -25.65 -32.83
CA LYS A 589 6.60 -26.04 -31.44
C LYS A 589 5.46 -26.98 -31.03
N SER A 590 5.68 -28.28 -31.23
CA SER A 590 4.66 -29.35 -31.09
C SER A 590 3.96 -29.42 -29.73
N GLY A 591 4.54 -28.85 -28.68
CA GLY A 591 3.94 -28.79 -27.34
C GLY A 591 2.89 -27.70 -27.13
N PHE A 592 2.74 -26.74 -28.06
CA PHE A 592 1.89 -25.56 -27.87
C PHE A 592 1.02 -25.21 -29.09
N THR A 593 -0.15 -24.63 -28.85
CA THR A 593 -1.04 -24.04 -29.85
C THR A 593 -1.30 -22.57 -29.54
N VAL A 594 -1.70 -21.80 -30.56
CA VAL A 594 -2.05 -20.39 -30.43
C VAL A 594 -3.52 -20.21 -30.79
N HIS A 595 -4.27 -19.48 -29.96
CA HIS A 595 -5.69 -19.15 -30.18
C HIS A 595 -5.90 -17.64 -30.07
N ILE A 596 -6.87 -17.08 -30.79
CA ILE A 596 -7.26 -15.68 -30.60
C ILE A 596 -8.25 -15.58 -29.45
N ILE A 597 -8.09 -14.55 -28.62
CA ILE A 597 -9.09 -14.08 -27.67
C ILE A 597 -9.65 -12.75 -28.16
N HIS A 598 -10.98 -12.63 -28.11
CA HIS A 598 -11.70 -11.38 -28.33
C HIS A 598 -12.36 -10.95 -27.03
N TRP A 599 -12.17 -9.68 -26.67
CA TRP A 599 -12.81 -9.08 -25.51
C TRP A 599 -14.23 -8.64 -25.90
N TRP A 600 -15.19 -8.85 -24.99
CA TRP A 600 -16.56 -8.46 -25.23
C TRP A 600 -16.69 -6.93 -25.28
N HIS A 601 -17.43 -6.39 -26.25
CA HIS A 601 -17.57 -4.94 -26.49
C HIS A 601 -16.25 -4.17 -26.68
N SER A 602 -15.18 -4.84 -27.13
CA SER A 602 -13.90 -4.18 -27.44
C SER A 602 -13.32 -4.69 -28.76
N GLU A 603 -12.67 -3.81 -29.51
CA GLU A 603 -11.84 -4.19 -30.67
C GLU A 603 -10.49 -4.82 -30.24
N LYS A 604 -10.23 -4.92 -28.93
CA LYS A 604 -9.02 -5.52 -28.37
C LYS A 604 -8.96 -7.01 -28.75
N ILE A 605 -7.85 -7.39 -29.38
CA ILE A 605 -7.49 -8.78 -29.68
C ILE A 605 -6.25 -9.19 -28.88
N GLY A 606 -6.16 -10.48 -28.56
CA GLY A 606 -5.01 -11.08 -27.90
C GLY A 606 -4.79 -12.50 -28.41
N TYR A 607 -3.59 -13.03 -28.21
CA TYR A 607 -3.18 -14.37 -28.62
C TYR A 607 -2.89 -15.20 -27.37
N GLU A 608 -3.68 -16.23 -27.14
CA GLU A 608 -3.46 -17.19 -26.05
C GLU A 608 -2.53 -18.31 -26.51
N ILE A 609 -1.42 -18.49 -25.79
CA ILE A 609 -0.52 -19.63 -25.98
C ILE A 609 -0.98 -20.75 -25.05
N ARG A 610 -1.31 -21.91 -25.61
CA ARG A 610 -1.89 -23.05 -24.89
C ARG A 610 -1.00 -24.29 -24.99
N PRO A 611 -0.64 -24.95 -23.87
CA PRO A 611 -0.04 -26.27 -23.92
C PRO A 611 -1.01 -27.32 -24.47
N VAL A 612 -0.55 -28.19 -25.36
CA VAL A 612 -1.39 -29.24 -26.00
C VAL A 612 -1.78 -30.34 -25.01
N LEU A 613 -0.87 -30.73 -24.12
CA LEU A 613 -1.02 -31.90 -23.25
C LEU A 613 -1.51 -31.58 -21.82
N CYS A 614 -1.58 -30.30 -21.44
CA CYS A 614 -1.87 -29.91 -20.04
C CYS A 614 -3.33 -29.46 -19.84
N LYS A 615 -4.08 -30.23 -19.01
CA LYS A 615 -5.50 -29.97 -18.68
C LYS A 615 -5.69 -29.00 -17.51
N GLN A 616 -4.75 -28.94 -16.56
CA GLN A 616 -4.76 -27.98 -15.46
C GLN A 616 -3.64 -26.97 -15.67
N ARG A 617 -3.98 -25.69 -15.62
CA ARG A 617 -3.03 -24.60 -15.85
C ARG A 617 -3.21 -23.59 -14.72
N PRO A 618 -2.12 -23.12 -14.11
CA PRO A 618 -2.21 -22.12 -13.04
C PRO A 618 -2.74 -20.78 -13.58
N TYR A 619 -2.51 -20.50 -14.88
CA TYR A 619 -2.99 -19.30 -15.56
C TYR A 619 -3.05 -19.50 -17.09
N ARG A 620 -3.71 -18.56 -17.76
CA ARG A 620 -3.76 -18.38 -19.22
C ARG A 620 -2.76 -17.30 -19.61
N LEU A 621 -1.86 -17.60 -20.55
CA LEU A 621 -0.88 -16.64 -21.05
C LEU A 621 -1.41 -15.96 -22.31
N ILE A 622 -1.63 -14.65 -22.22
CA ILE A 622 -2.13 -13.81 -23.32
C ILE A 622 -1.01 -12.87 -23.77
N VAL A 623 -0.77 -12.83 -25.08
CA VAL A 623 0.20 -11.95 -25.73
C VAL A 623 -0.54 -11.01 -26.69
N TYR A 624 -0.13 -9.74 -26.78
CA TYR A 624 -0.91 -8.71 -27.47
C TYR A 624 -0.42 -8.36 -28.89
N ARG A 625 0.70 -8.93 -29.35
CA ARG A 625 1.24 -8.69 -30.69
C ARG A 625 1.64 -9.99 -31.37
N ALA A 626 1.45 -10.05 -32.68
CA ALA A 626 1.83 -11.22 -33.45
C ALA A 626 3.35 -11.44 -33.47
N ILE A 627 4.13 -10.34 -33.48
CA ILE A 627 5.60 -10.43 -33.42
C ILE A 627 6.09 -11.10 -32.12
N ASP A 628 5.41 -10.87 -30.99
CA ASP A 628 5.75 -11.44 -29.68
C ASP A 628 5.35 -12.92 -29.60
N VAL A 629 4.24 -13.30 -30.26
CA VAL A 629 3.90 -14.73 -30.45
C VAL A 629 5.00 -15.44 -31.24
N LEU A 630 5.48 -14.85 -32.35
CA LEU A 630 6.56 -15.44 -33.12
C LEU A 630 7.87 -15.50 -32.33
N HIS A 631 8.17 -14.50 -31.49
CA HIS A 631 9.28 -14.57 -30.53
C HIS A 631 9.16 -15.82 -29.66
N CYS A 632 8.00 -16.06 -29.03
CA CYS A 632 7.77 -17.24 -28.20
C CYS A 632 7.99 -18.54 -29.00
N LEU A 633 7.50 -18.61 -30.24
CA LEU A 633 7.68 -19.78 -31.11
C LEU A 633 9.15 -20.00 -31.53
N ARG A 634 10.00 -18.97 -31.50
CA ARG A 634 11.44 -19.05 -31.79
C ARG A 634 12.28 -19.55 -30.60
N LEU A 635 11.70 -19.59 -29.39
CA LEU A 635 12.38 -20.11 -28.19
C LEU A 635 12.45 -21.63 -28.23
N ARG A 636 13.63 -22.18 -28.53
CA ARG A 636 13.84 -23.63 -28.65
C ARG A 636 13.72 -24.37 -27.33
N ASN A 637 14.16 -23.75 -26.23
CA ASN A 637 14.30 -24.42 -24.93
C ASN A 637 13.05 -24.32 -24.05
N ALA A 638 12.06 -23.48 -24.42
CA ALA A 638 10.87 -23.29 -23.61
C ALA A 638 9.96 -24.54 -23.65
N SER A 639 9.68 -25.09 -22.48
CA SER A 639 9.00 -26.35 -22.19
C SER A 639 7.63 -26.14 -21.53
N CYS A 640 7.41 -24.99 -20.89
CA CYS A 640 6.16 -24.62 -20.21
C CYS A 640 5.73 -23.18 -20.53
N LEU A 641 4.64 -22.72 -19.92
CA LEU A 641 4.17 -21.33 -20.07
C LEU A 641 5.05 -20.33 -19.32
N ASP A 642 5.63 -20.75 -18.20
CA ASP A 642 6.49 -19.94 -17.35
C ASP A 642 7.72 -19.45 -18.13
N ASP A 643 8.34 -20.34 -18.93
CA ASP A 643 9.46 -19.98 -19.81
C ASP A 643 9.10 -18.85 -20.80
N PHE A 644 7.83 -18.76 -21.24
CA PHE A 644 7.38 -17.67 -22.11
C PHE A 644 7.09 -16.39 -21.32
N ALA A 645 6.46 -16.50 -20.17
CA ALA A 645 6.15 -15.35 -19.32
C ALA A 645 7.43 -14.67 -18.83
N GLU A 646 8.41 -15.46 -18.38
CA GLU A 646 9.73 -15.00 -17.97
C GLU A 646 10.47 -14.33 -19.13
N GLU A 647 10.47 -14.92 -20.33
CA GLU A 647 11.11 -14.32 -21.51
C GLU A 647 10.46 -12.99 -21.91
N MET A 648 9.12 -12.91 -21.92
CA MET A 648 8.42 -11.67 -22.24
C MET A 648 8.71 -10.60 -21.18
N CYS A 649 8.74 -10.99 -19.90
CA CYS A 649 9.14 -10.12 -18.79
C CYS A 649 10.59 -9.66 -18.94
N ARG A 650 11.54 -10.56 -19.20
CA ARG A 650 12.97 -10.25 -19.35
C ARG A 650 13.25 -9.13 -20.36
N TYR A 651 12.46 -9.06 -21.43
CA TYR A 651 12.62 -8.05 -22.49
C TYR A 651 11.57 -6.95 -22.46
N GLY A 652 10.73 -6.87 -21.43
CA GLY A 652 9.70 -5.84 -21.29
C GLY A 652 8.67 -5.84 -22.41
N ALA A 653 8.31 -7.02 -22.92
CA ALA A 653 7.19 -7.21 -23.83
C ALA A 653 5.89 -7.27 -23.04
N ARG A 654 4.78 -6.79 -23.64
CA ARG A 654 3.48 -6.79 -22.98
C ARG A 654 2.83 -8.18 -23.06
N PHE A 655 2.42 -8.71 -21.92
CA PHE A 655 1.64 -9.95 -21.82
C PHE A 655 0.67 -9.87 -20.63
N SER A 656 -0.17 -10.89 -20.46
CA SER A 656 -1.02 -11.05 -19.28
C SER A 656 -1.03 -12.50 -18.83
N MET A 657 -1.02 -12.70 -17.51
CA MET A 657 -1.28 -13.97 -16.85
C MET A 657 -2.68 -13.88 -16.24
N CYS A 658 -3.62 -14.66 -16.77
CA CYS A 658 -5.03 -14.57 -16.37
C CYS A 658 -5.54 -15.84 -15.70
N ILE A 659 -6.45 -15.70 -14.75
CA ILE A 659 -7.18 -16.83 -14.15
C ILE A 659 -8.65 -16.83 -14.59
N ASP A 660 -9.24 -18.01 -14.70
CA ASP A 660 -10.67 -18.16 -14.96
C ASP A 660 -11.41 -18.15 -13.61
N ASP A 661 -12.28 -17.16 -13.37
CA ASP A 661 -13.08 -17.04 -12.14
C ASP A 661 -14.39 -16.28 -12.40
N GLU A 662 -15.36 -16.36 -11.48
CA GLU A 662 -16.63 -15.64 -11.56
C GLU A 662 -16.46 -14.11 -11.38
N ALA A 663 -17.48 -13.34 -11.78
CA ALA A 663 -17.45 -11.89 -11.62
C ALA A 663 -17.74 -11.50 -10.16
N ILE A 664 -16.67 -11.33 -9.38
CA ILE A 664 -16.68 -10.73 -8.04
C ILE A 664 -16.76 -9.19 -8.16
N SER A 665 -17.50 -8.54 -7.25
CA SER A 665 -17.50 -7.08 -7.13
C SER A 665 -16.12 -6.57 -6.70
N PRO A 666 -15.47 -5.67 -7.44
CA PRO A 666 -14.19 -5.11 -7.03
C PRO A 666 -14.33 -4.35 -5.70
N CYS A 667 -13.34 -4.50 -4.82
CA CYS A 667 -13.27 -3.69 -3.61
C CYS A 667 -12.90 -2.24 -3.97
N ARG A 668 -13.33 -1.26 -3.16
CA ARG A 668 -13.03 0.15 -3.43
C ARG A 668 -11.53 0.41 -3.33
N LEU A 669 -11.00 1.19 -4.28
CA LEU A 669 -9.58 1.56 -4.34
C LEU A 669 -9.10 2.20 -3.03
N ARG A 670 -7.99 1.69 -2.50
CA ARG A 670 -7.24 2.32 -1.38
C ARG A 670 -6.68 3.66 -1.84
N PHE A 671 -6.75 4.69 -0.99
CA PHE A 671 -6.33 6.06 -1.35
C PHE A 671 -4.79 6.25 -1.34
N GLN A 672 -4.01 5.17 -1.09
CA GLN A 672 -2.54 5.18 -1.11
C GLN A 672 -1.95 5.65 -2.45
N ASP A 673 -2.71 5.54 -3.56
CA ASP A 673 -2.31 5.92 -4.92
C ASP A 673 -2.54 7.41 -5.28
N ALA A 674 -2.61 8.30 -4.29
CA ALA A 674 -2.92 9.71 -4.52
C ALA A 674 -1.79 10.44 -5.25
N ILE A 675 -2.11 10.96 -6.44
CA ILE A 675 -1.22 11.80 -7.25
C ILE A 675 -0.96 13.14 -6.53
N PRO A 676 0.31 13.53 -6.32
CA PRO A 676 0.67 14.81 -5.71
C PRO A 676 0.10 16.02 -6.46
N TYR A 677 -0.45 16.98 -5.70
CA TYR A 677 -0.88 18.28 -6.22
C TYR A 677 0.15 19.36 -5.92
N ARG A 678 0.32 20.33 -6.83
CA ARG A 678 1.31 21.42 -6.69
C ARG A 678 0.75 22.77 -7.14
N PRO A 679 1.17 23.88 -6.51
CA PRO A 679 0.69 25.24 -6.83
C PRO A 679 1.11 25.69 -8.23
N VAL A 680 0.48 26.77 -8.70
CA VAL A 680 0.79 27.39 -10.00
C VAL A 680 2.28 27.75 -10.07
N GLY A 681 2.93 27.42 -11.17
CA GLY A 681 4.34 27.76 -11.39
C GLY A 681 5.33 26.80 -10.74
N PHE A 682 4.87 25.66 -10.19
CA PHE A 682 5.71 24.59 -9.67
C PHE A 682 6.83 24.19 -10.65
N LYS A 683 8.06 24.16 -10.13
CA LYS A 683 9.27 23.76 -10.83
C LYS A 683 9.96 22.65 -10.03
N PRO A 684 9.77 21.38 -10.42
CA PRO A 684 10.33 20.28 -9.67
C PRO A 684 11.86 20.29 -9.68
N ASP A 685 12.45 19.90 -8.56
CA ASP A 685 13.90 19.79 -8.37
C ASP A 685 14.36 18.37 -7.98
N LEU A 686 15.57 18.25 -7.44
CA LEU A 686 16.13 16.95 -7.03
C LEU A 686 15.39 16.35 -5.81
N SER A 687 14.91 17.19 -4.89
CA SER A 687 14.11 16.75 -3.74
C SER A 687 12.77 16.18 -4.22
N ASP A 688 12.11 16.83 -5.19
CA ASP A 688 10.90 16.30 -5.82
C ASP A 688 11.16 14.99 -6.59
N PHE A 689 12.35 14.82 -7.20
CA PHE A 689 12.71 13.57 -7.85
C PHE A 689 12.93 12.44 -6.83
N ALA A 690 13.63 12.73 -5.73
CA ALA A 690 13.82 11.78 -4.63
C ALA A 690 12.49 11.37 -3.99
N TYR A 691 11.61 12.35 -3.76
CA TYR A 691 10.26 12.13 -3.28
C TYR A 691 9.46 11.19 -4.22
N TYR A 692 9.47 11.45 -5.53
CA TYR A 692 8.86 10.56 -6.52
C TYR A 692 9.43 9.13 -6.44
N MET A 693 10.75 8.98 -6.35
CA MET A 693 11.40 7.67 -6.28
C MET A 693 10.95 6.85 -5.07
N ARG A 694 10.71 7.50 -3.92
CA ARG A 694 10.16 6.84 -2.72
C ARG A 694 8.72 6.43 -2.91
N LYS A 695 7.84 7.33 -3.38
CA LYS A 695 6.44 6.97 -3.65
C LYS A 695 6.30 5.82 -4.63
N ARG A 696 7.11 5.84 -5.69
CA ARG A 696 7.20 4.75 -6.67
C ARG A 696 7.67 3.44 -6.03
N ARG A 697 8.64 3.48 -5.12
CA ARG A 697 9.13 2.31 -4.38
C ARG A 697 8.03 1.74 -3.48
N ALA A 698 7.39 2.57 -2.67
CA ALA A 698 6.28 2.18 -1.80
C ALA A 698 5.13 1.54 -2.59
N LEU A 699 4.79 2.11 -3.76
CA LEU A 699 3.77 1.51 -4.63
C LEU A 699 4.17 0.11 -5.13
N LEU A 700 5.45 -0.10 -5.46
CA LEU A 700 5.97 -1.37 -5.98
C LEU A 700 6.29 -2.40 -4.88
N GLU A 701 6.22 -2.04 -3.61
CA GLU A 701 6.33 -3.01 -2.51
C GLU A 701 5.13 -3.97 -2.48
N ASN A 702 3.98 -3.55 -3.02
CA ASN A 702 2.86 -4.45 -3.24
C ASN A 702 3.18 -5.43 -4.40
N PRO A 703 3.24 -6.76 -4.14
CA PRO A 703 3.62 -7.73 -5.17
C PRO A 703 2.68 -7.78 -6.38
N ALA A 704 1.37 -7.57 -6.18
CA ALA A 704 0.38 -7.59 -7.26
C ALA A 704 0.57 -6.37 -8.18
N VAL A 705 0.81 -5.19 -7.60
CA VAL A 705 1.12 -3.97 -8.35
C VAL A 705 2.44 -4.12 -9.12
N ALA A 706 3.48 -4.67 -8.48
CA ALA A 706 4.76 -4.92 -9.14
C ALA A 706 4.63 -5.88 -10.33
N ARG A 707 3.92 -7.01 -10.18
CA ARG A 707 3.66 -7.95 -11.28
C ARG A 707 2.85 -7.32 -12.40
N ALA A 708 1.78 -6.59 -12.07
CA ALA A 708 0.99 -5.86 -13.05
C ALA A 708 1.86 -4.87 -13.85
N ALA A 709 2.75 -4.14 -13.16
CA ALA A 709 3.68 -3.22 -13.81
C ALA A 709 4.69 -3.93 -14.72
N LEU A 710 5.19 -5.11 -14.35
CA LEU A 710 6.04 -5.93 -15.22
C LEU A 710 5.29 -6.40 -16.48
N MET A 711 4.05 -6.87 -16.34
CA MET A 711 3.22 -7.36 -17.44
C MET A 711 2.81 -6.27 -18.45
N GLN A 712 2.77 -5.00 -18.04
CA GLN A 712 2.47 -3.87 -18.93
C GLN A 712 3.50 -3.69 -20.06
N GLY A 713 4.74 -4.15 -19.85
CA GLY A 713 5.85 -3.97 -20.78
C GLY A 713 6.29 -2.50 -20.91
N GLY A 714 7.25 -2.25 -21.80
CA GLY A 714 7.71 -0.91 -22.14
C GLY A 714 8.23 -0.10 -20.93
N LEU A 715 7.85 1.17 -20.86
CA LEU A 715 8.34 2.09 -19.82
C LEU A 715 7.88 1.72 -18.41
N ILE A 716 6.66 1.24 -18.24
CA ILE A 716 6.13 0.84 -16.92
C ILE A 716 6.88 -0.37 -16.40
N TRP A 717 7.11 -1.37 -17.26
CA TRP A 717 8.01 -2.48 -16.96
C TRP A 717 9.41 -1.99 -16.58
N ARG A 718 9.97 -1.06 -17.36
CA ARG A 718 11.32 -0.56 -17.09
C ARG A 718 11.43 0.07 -15.71
N ILE A 719 10.40 0.81 -15.31
CA ILE A 719 10.30 1.43 -14.00
C ILE A 719 10.18 0.35 -12.90
N ALA A 720 9.37 -0.68 -13.11
CA ALA A 720 9.22 -1.79 -12.17
C ALA A 720 10.54 -2.56 -11.95
N MET A 721 11.35 -2.73 -13.00
CA MET A 721 12.68 -3.35 -12.92
C MET A 721 13.71 -2.56 -12.09
N GLU A 722 13.43 -1.31 -11.70
CA GLU A 722 14.24 -0.62 -10.70
C GLU A 722 14.02 -1.19 -9.29
N HIS A 723 12.82 -1.70 -9.00
CA HIS A 723 12.47 -2.30 -7.72
C HIS A 723 12.78 -3.81 -7.71
N VAL A 724 12.31 -4.52 -8.73
CA VAL A 724 12.44 -5.97 -8.84
C VAL A 724 13.87 -6.38 -9.21
N SER A 725 14.39 -7.44 -8.58
CA SER A 725 15.77 -7.89 -8.81
C SER A 725 15.91 -8.86 -10.00
N ASP A 726 14.88 -9.67 -10.29
CA ASP A 726 14.87 -10.63 -11.39
C ASP A 726 13.47 -10.71 -12.04
N SER A 727 13.45 -10.89 -13.37
CA SER A 727 12.28 -11.22 -14.17
C SER A 727 11.50 -12.44 -13.66
N GLU A 728 12.15 -13.42 -13.02
CA GLU A 728 11.49 -14.60 -12.42
C GLU A 728 10.42 -14.22 -11.38
N PHE A 729 10.50 -13.04 -10.77
CA PHE A 729 9.48 -12.54 -9.83
C PHE A 729 8.06 -12.56 -10.41
N VAL A 730 7.92 -12.38 -11.73
CA VAL A 730 6.60 -12.43 -12.39
C VAL A 730 5.94 -13.82 -12.30
N LEU A 731 6.74 -14.86 -12.11
CA LEU A 731 6.30 -16.26 -12.01
C LEU A 731 5.80 -16.64 -10.62
N SER A 732 5.80 -15.72 -9.65
CA SER A 732 5.19 -15.99 -8.33
C SER A 732 3.69 -16.30 -8.42
N GLY A 733 3.09 -16.18 -9.61
CA GLY A 733 1.68 -16.40 -9.90
C GLY A 733 0.84 -15.17 -9.60
N PRO A 734 -0.37 -15.07 -10.20
CA PRO A 734 -1.35 -14.06 -9.82
C PRO A 734 -1.72 -14.21 -8.34
N GLY A 735 -1.90 -13.08 -7.65
CA GLY A 735 -2.26 -13.06 -6.23
C GLY A 735 -3.60 -13.74 -5.94
N CYS A 736 -3.82 -14.13 -4.68
CA CYS A 736 -5.08 -14.74 -4.24
C CYS A 736 -6.25 -13.73 -4.18
N ASP A 737 -5.98 -12.43 -4.18
CA ASP A 737 -7.00 -11.38 -4.06
C ASP A 737 -7.16 -10.54 -5.35
N MET A 738 -7.89 -11.11 -6.32
CA MET A 738 -8.24 -10.41 -7.55
C MET A 738 -9.32 -9.34 -7.35
N SER A 739 -9.97 -9.27 -6.18
CA SER A 739 -11.02 -8.28 -5.94
C SER A 739 -10.46 -6.86 -5.78
N HIS A 740 -9.19 -6.74 -5.34
CA HIS A 740 -8.51 -5.46 -5.14
C HIS A 740 -7.64 -5.02 -6.34
N TYR A 741 -6.93 -5.96 -6.97
CA TYR A 741 -5.94 -5.66 -8.02
C TYR A 741 -6.29 -6.24 -9.40
N GLY A 742 -7.36 -7.02 -9.45
CA GLY A 742 -7.80 -7.70 -10.65
C GLY A 742 -8.72 -6.84 -11.52
N HIS A 743 -8.50 -6.90 -12.82
CA HIS A 743 -9.44 -6.44 -13.82
C HIS A 743 -10.21 -7.64 -14.36
N CYS A 744 -11.52 -7.67 -14.09
CA CYS A 744 -12.40 -8.67 -14.66
C CYS A 744 -12.75 -8.30 -16.10
N HIS A 745 -12.43 -9.18 -17.03
CA HIS A 745 -12.77 -9.03 -18.44
C HIS A 745 -13.68 -10.13 -18.91
N ARG A 746 -14.74 -9.75 -19.60
CA ARG A 746 -15.56 -10.71 -20.33
C ARG A 746 -14.94 -10.99 -21.69
N ILE A 747 -14.73 -12.27 -22.00
CA ILE A 747 -14.19 -12.73 -23.28
C ILE A 747 -15.25 -13.49 -24.07
N GLN A 748 -15.12 -13.45 -25.40
CA GLN A 748 -15.95 -14.26 -26.28
C GLN A 748 -15.39 -15.69 -26.32
N CYS A 749 -16.02 -16.61 -25.58
CA CYS A 749 -15.70 -18.03 -25.60
C CYS A 749 -16.94 -18.87 -25.93
N SER A 750 -16.72 -20.10 -26.41
CA SER A 750 -17.78 -21.07 -26.76
C SER A 750 -18.37 -21.82 -25.55
N SER A 751 -17.89 -21.56 -24.31
CA SER A 751 -18.32 -22.23 -23.06
C SER A 751 -19.01 -21.28 -22.05
N ARG A 752 -19.62 -21.87 -21.01
CA ARG A 752 -20.56 -21.21 -20.07
C ARG A 752 -19.96 -20.23 -19.03
N ALA A 753 -18.65 -20.24 -18.79
CA ALA A 753 -17.96 -19.24 -17.96
C ALA A 753 -17.06 -18.39 -18.87
N ASN A 754 -17.27 -17.06 -18.88
CA ASN A 754 -16.73 -16.13 -19.89
C ASN A 754 -15.90 -14.99 -19.29
N PHE A 755 -15.43 -15.12 -18.05
CA PHE A 755 -14.68 -14.08 -17.37
C PHE A 755 -13.24 -14.54 -17.14
N ILE A 756 -12.30 -13.65 -17.47
CA ILE A 756 -10.89 -13.79 -17.13
C ILE A 756 -10.52 -12.64 -16.21
N TRP A 757 -9.68 -12.93 -15.23
CA TRP A 757 -9.13 -11.95 -14.31
C TRP A 757 -7.65 -11.77 -14.60
N GLU A 758 -7.20 -10.53 -14.76
CA GLU A 758 -5.79 -10.17 -14.88
C GLU A 758 -5.40 -9.14 -13.83
N GLU A 759 -4.22 -9.27 -13.23
CA GLU A 759 -3.68 -8.19 -12.40
C GLU A 759 -3.43 -6.99 -13.30
N GLY A 760 -3.92 -5.82 -12.92
CA GLY A 760 -3.77 -4.61 -13.72
C GLY A 760 -3.54 -3.39 -12.86
N LEU A 761 -3.01 -2.35 -13.48
CA LEU A 761 -2.76 -1.08 -12.82
C LEU A 761 -3.92 -0.12 -13.06
N SER A 762 -4.31 0.62 -12.02
CA SER A 762 -5.21 1.76 -12.15
C SER A 762 -4.53 2.92 -12.88
N GLU A 763 -5.31 3.88 -13.40
CA GLU A 763 -4.74 5.08 -14.04
C GLU A 763 -3.88 5.90 -13.06
N ASN A 764 -4.31 6.00 -11.81
CA ASN A 764 -3.55 6.69 -10.76
C ASN A 764 -2.20 5.99 -10.47
N GLN A 765 -2.17 4.65 -10.45
CA GLN A 765 -0.94 3.89 -10.28
C GLN A 765 0.04 4.11 -11.44
N ILE A 766 -0.46 4.08 -12.69
CA ILE A 766 0.36 4.38 -13.88
C ILE A 766 0.92 5.81 -13.81
N ASP A 767 0.10 6.78 -13.42
CA ASP A 767 0.49 8.17 -13.26
C ASP A 767 1.54 8.35 -12.15
N LEU A 768 1.37 7.65 -11.02
CA LEU A 768 2.34 7.65 -9.92
C LEU A 768 3.67 7.02 -10.36
N LEU A 769 3.66 5.88 -11.06
CA LEU A 769 4.86 5.27 -11.64
C LEU A 769 5.55 6.22 -12.63
N CYS A 770 4.79 6.98 -13.42
CA CYS A 770 5.33 7.99 -14.34
C CYS A 770 5.78 9.29 -13.64
N GLY A 771 5.57 9.42 -12.33
CA GLY A 771 5.95 10.59 -11.53
C GLY A 771 5.15 11.82 -11.90
N VAL A 772 3.83 11.66 -12.06
CA VAL A 772 2.90 12.75 -12.37
C VAL A 772 2.66 13.64 -11.15
N TYR A 773 2.63 14.94 -11.39
CA TYR A 773 2.18 16.00 -10.51
C TYR A 773 0.98 16.70 -11.16
N ARG A 774 -0.10 16.90 -10.40
CA ARG A 774 -1.24 17.73 -10.80
C ARG A 774 -0.98 19.18 -10.37
N VAL A 775 -0.63 20.02 -11.33
CA VAL A 775 -0.29 21.43 -11.07
C VAL A 775 -1.48 22.32 -11.36
N TYR A 776 -1.90 23.15 -10.41
CA TYR A 776 -2.99 24.11 -10.66
C TYR A 776 -2.61 25.10 -11.76
N ARG A 777 -3.58 25.50 -12.59
CA ARG A 777 -3.37 26.51 -13.63
C ARG A 777 -3.77 27.92 -13.20
N SER A 778 -4.48 28.06 -12.07
CA SER A 778 -4.89 29.34 -11.50
C SER A 778 -4.69 29.33 -9.99
N THR A 779 -4.38 30.50 -9.42
CA THR A 779 -4.18 30.70 -7.98
C THR A 779 -5.46 30.48 -7.17
N ALA A 780 -6.63 30.47 -7.83
CA ALA A 780 -7.91 30.12 -7.20
C ALA A 780 -8.04 28.62 -6.86
N GLY A 781 -7.10 27.76 -7.27
CA GLY A 781 -6.97 26.40 -6.72
C GLY A 781 -8.04 25.39 -7.11
N SER A 782 -8.80 25.59 -8.20
CA SER A 782 -9.81 24.59 -8.59
C SER A 782 -9.15 23.33 -9.17
N PRO A 783 -9.44 22.12 -8.64
CA PRO A 783 -8.96 20.83 -9.15
C PRO A 783 -9.36 20.54 -10.58
N THR A 784 -10.49 21.09 -11.04
CA THR A 784 -10.98 20.93 -12.41
C THR A 784 -10.08 21.62 -13.44
N PHE A 785 -9.20 22.51 -12.99
CA PHE A 785 -8.31 23.30 -13.84
C PHE A 785 -6.83 23.07 -13.51
N THR A 786 -6.38 21.82 -13.62
CA THR A 786 -4.98 21.41 -13.44
C THR A 786 -4.28 21.10 -14.77
N GLN A 787 -2.96 21.03 -14.73
CA GLN A 787 -2.11 20.47 -15.78
C GLN A 787 -1.25 19.35 -15.19
N ASP A 788 -1.07 18.28 -15.95
CA ASP A 788 -0.20 17.19 -15.53
C ASP A 788 1.23 17.44 -16.00
N LEU A 789 2.16 17.47 -15.06
CA LEU A 789 3.60 17.43 -15.31
C LEU A 789 4.13 16.07 -14.86
N SER A 790 5.07 15.46 -15.59
CA SER A 790 5.60 14.16 -15.17
C SER A 790 7.08 13.96 -15.43
N TRP A 791 7.73 13.15 -14.59
CA TRP A 791 9.11 12.69 -14.77
C TRP A 791 9.26 11.72 -15.93
N PHE A 792 8.25 10.93 -16.27
CA PHE A 792 8.27 10.04 -17.43
C PHE A 792 7.00 10.17 -18.26
N PRO A 793 7.05 9.91 -19.59
CA PRO A 793 5.87 10.07 -20.44
C PRO A 793 4.81 9.03 -20.08
N ARG A 794 3.58 9.51 -19.83
CA ARG A 794 2.40 8.65 -19.70
C ARG A 794 2.15 7.81 -20.96
N GLU A 795 1.34 6.76 -20.84
CA GLU A 795 1.05 5.83 -21.94
C GLU A 795 0.62 6.56 -23.23
N ARG A 796 -0.27 7.55 -23.13
CA ARG A 796 -0.75 8.32 -24.30
C ARG A 796 0.35 9.08 -25.06
N SER A 797 1.47 9.40 -24.41
CA SER A 797 2.62 10.05 -25.03
C SER A 797 3.71 9.06 -25.43
N PHE A 798 3.89 8.00 -24.66
CA PHE A 798 4.88 6.95 -24.92
C PHE A 798 4.44 6.03 -26.07
N ARG A 799 3.16 5.68 -26.13
CA ARG A 799 2.62 4.75 -27.13
C ARG A 799 2.77 5.30 -28.54
N ASN A 800 3.18 4.45 -29.47
CA ASN A 800 3.55 4.83 -30.84
C ASN A 800 4.72 5.83 -30.95
N SER A 801 5.50 6.04 -29.88
CA SER A 801 6.75 6.79 -29.96
C SER A 801 7.89 5.92 -30.54
N GLY A 802 9.04 6.51 -30.83
CA GLY A 802 10.22 5.75 -31.26
C GLY A 802 10.77 4.79 -30.19
N LEU A 803 10.36 4.98 -28.93
CA LEU A 803 10.73 4.15 -27.79
C LEU A 803 9.77 2.96 -27.61
N ASP A 804 8.56 3.05 -28.18
CA ASP A 804 7.54 2.00 -28.11
C ASP A 804 7.68 1.04 -29.30
N LEU A 805 8.65 0.15 -29.20
CA LEU A 805 8.85 -0.95 -30.14
C LEU A 805 8.09 -2.22 -29.69
N GLY A 806 7.23 -2.10 -28.65
CA GLY A 806 6.56 -3.16 -27.90
C GLY A 806 7.46 -4.21 -27.24
N HIS A 807 8.74 -3.87 -27.08
CA HIS A 807 9.66 -4.43 -26.09
C HIS A 807 10.66 -3.34 -25.70
N TRP A 808 11.41 -3.57 -24.64
CA TRP A 808 12.46 -2.67 -24.21
C TRP A 808 13.74 -2.89 -25.02
N SER A 809 14.05 -1.92 -25.89
CA SER A 809 15.21 -1.97 -26.77
C SER A 809 16.45 -1.32 -26.16
N ALA A 810 17.63 -1.58 -26.73
CA ALA A 810 18.88 -0.96 -26.30
C ALA A 810 18.84 0.58 -26.39
N ASP A 811 18.22 1.12 -27.44
CA ASP A 811 18.03 2.56 -27.59
C ASP A 811 17.04 3.15 -26.55
N ALA A 812 16.05 2.37 -26.12
CA ALA A 812 15.12 2.77 -25.06
C ALA A 812 15.79 2.78 -23.68
N GLU A 813 16.65 1.79 -23.39
CA GLU A 813 17.46 1.75 -22.18
C GLU A 813 18.41 2.95 -22.09
N ASP A 814 19.17 3.22 -23.15
CA ASP A 814 20.06 4.38 -23.20
C ASP A 814 19.30 5.70 -23.02
N TRP A 815 18.11 5.83 -23.61
CA TRP A 815 17.24 6.99 -23.39
C TRP A 815 16.84 7.12 -21.92
N TYR A 816 16.40 6.05 -21.26
CA TYR A 816 15.98 6.09 -19.86
C TYR A 816 17.14 6.47 -18.94
N GLN A 817 18.30 5.82 -19.11
CA GLN A 817 19.54 6.10 -18.38
C GLN A 817 19.93 7.58 -18.51
N ARG A 818 20.01 8.09 -19.75
CA ARG A 818 20.34 9.50 -19.99
C ARG A 818 19.30 10.44 -19.41
N ARG A 819 18.02 10.07 -19.46
CA ARG A 819 16.94 10.88 -18.93
C ARG A 819 17.04 11.03 -17.41
N VAL A 820 17.29 9.96 -16.68
CA VAL A 820 17.53 10.01 -15.22
C VAL A 820 18.80 10.80 -14.90
N GLN A 821 19.87 10.64 -15.68
CA GLN A 821 21.09 11.43 -15.50
C GLN A 821 20.88 12.94 -15.66
N LEU A 822 19.92 13.39 -16.47
CA LEU A 822 19.56 14.80 -16.54
C LEU A 822 18.92 15.28 -15.23
N TYR A 823 18.11 14.45 -14.58
CA TYR A 823 17.46 14.76 -13.29
C TYR A 823 18.50 14.90 -12.18
N LEU A 824 19.40 13.92 -12.07
CA LEU A 824 20.45 13.89 -11.04
C LEU A 824 21.41 15.07 -11.15
N LYS A 825 21.67 15.56 -12.37
CA LYS A 825 22.57 16.70 -12.63
C LYS A 825 21.87 18.06 -12.52
N GLY A 826 20.55 18.09 -12.31
CA GLY A 826 19.77 19.33 -12.40
C GLY A 826 19.88 20.02 -13.76
N ASP A 827 20.05 19.25 -14.85
CA ASP A 827 20.15 19.81 -16.19
C ASP A 827 18.81 20.48 -16.56
N PRO A 828 18.78 21.71 -17.12
CA PRO A 828 17.55 22.38 -17.51
C PRO A 828 16.64 21.58 -18.48
N LYS A 829 17.20 20.62 -19.21
CA LYS A 829 16.46 19.68 -20.07
C LYS A 829 15.82 18.53 -19.28
N GLY A 830 16.34 18.23 -18.09
CA GLY A 830 15.87 17.26 -17.11
C GLY A 830 14.76 17.78 -16.21
N ARG A 831 13.76 18.47 -16.77
CA ARG A 831 12.56 18.89 -16.03
C ARG A 831 11.37 17.97 -16.28
N CYS A 832 10.39 17.97 -15.38
CA CYS A 832 9.08 17.42 -15.68
C CYS A 832 8.46 18.09 -16.91
N LEU A 833 7.78 17.29 -17.72
CA LEU A 833 7.17 17.73 -18.97
C LEU A 833 5.66 17.47 -18.93
N ASN A 834 4.90 18.32 -19.60
CA ASN A 834 3.49 18.06 -19.86
C ASN A 834 3.31 17.11 -21.06
N GLN A 835 2.07 16.72 -21.34
CA GLN A 835 1.76 15.76 -22.42
C GLN A 835 2.27 16.21 -23.81
N ALA A 836 2.13 17.48 -24.17
CA ALA A 836 2.52 17.99 -25.49
C ALA A 836 4.05 18.07 -25.65
N GLU A 837 4.73 18.46 -24.57
CA GLU A 837 6.19 18.47 -24.50
C GLU A 837 6.75 17.04 -24.60
N TRP A 838 6.15 16.08 -23.89
CA TRP A 838 6.52 14.67 -24.00
C TRP A 838 6.38 14.16 -25.43
N LYS A 839 5.23 14.39 -26.08
CA LYS A 839 5.02 14.00 -27.48
C LYS A 839 6.11 14.53 -28.42
N SER A 840 6.68 15.68 -28.12
CA SER A 840 7.77 16.27 -28.91
C SER A 840 9.13 15.66 -28.54
N ASN A 841 9.36 15.37 -27.27
CA ASN A 841 10.60 14.80 -26.75
C ASN A 841 10.81 13.34 -27.17
N VAL A 842 9.75 12.52 -27.19
CA VAL A 842 9.83 11.09 -27.55
C VAL A 842 9.57 10.81 -29.03
N ARG A 843 9.42 11.85 -29.86
CA ARG A 843 9.17 11.76 -31.31
C ARG A 843 10.40 11.34 -32.14
N LEU A 844 11.25 10.50 -31.56
CA LEU A 844 12.48 9.99 -32.14
C LEU A 844 12.21 8.80 -33.08
N TRP A 845 13.21 8.43 -33.90
CA TRP A 845 13.29 7.15 -34.62
C TRP A 845 12.02 6.69 -35.36
N ARG A 846 11.41 7.60 -36.13
CA ARG A 846 10.19 7.30 -36.90
C ARG A 846 10.33 6.16 -37.91
N SER A 847 11.53 5.86 -38.40
CA SER A 847 11.77 4.72 -39.30
C SER A 847 11.68 3.40 -38.54
N THR A 848 12.33 3.30 -37.39
CA THR A 848 12.35 2.12 -36.51
C THR A 848 10.95 1.65 -36.17
N ILE A 849 10.06 2.53 -35.69
CA ILE A 849 8.67 2.14 -35.39
C ILE A 849 7.93 1.61 -36.63
N ARG A 850 8.18 2.16 -37.82
CA ARG A 850 7.56 1.67 -39.06
C ARG A 850 8.09 0.29 -39.44
N THR A 851 9.38 0.03 -39.24
CA THR A 851 9.99 -1.28 -39.45
C THR A 851 9.32 -2.34 -38.58
N TYR A 852 9.12 -2.06 -37.28
CA TYR A 852 8.41 -2.98 -36.37
C TYR A 852 6.92 -3.13 -36.71
N LYS A 853 6.25 -2.07 -37.18
CA LYS A 853 4.87 -2.16 -37.69
C LYS A 853 4.78 -3.03 -38.94
N GLY A 854 5.74 -2.90 -39.87
CA GLY A 854 5.84 -3.78 -41.03
C GLY A 854 6.04 -5.24 -40.63
N MET A 855 6.93 -5.49 -39.66
CA MET A 855 7.16 -6.85 -39.15
C MET A 855 5.90 -7.43 -38.46
N GLU A 856 5.14 -6.61 -37.74
CA GLU A 856 3.87 -7.00 -37.15
C GLU A 856 2.84 -7.42 -38.22
N VAL A 857 2.74 -6.71 -39.34
CA VAL A 857 1.87 -7.08 -40.48
C VAL A 857 2.24 -8.46 -41.04
N ILE A 858 3.54 -8.68 -41.29
CA ILE A 858 4.05 -9.97 -41.76
C ILE A 858 3.75 -11.08 -40.75
N SER A 859 3.97 -10.82 -39.46
CA SER A 859 3.75 -11.78 -38.39
C SER A 859 2.28 -12.21 -38.29
N ARG A 860 1.33 -11.26 -38.40
CA ARG A 860 -0.11 -11.56 -38.44
C ARG A 860 -0.49 -12.41 -39.65
N GLY A 861 0.07 -12.09 -40.82
CA GLY A 861 -0.16 -12.86 -42.05
C GLY A 861 0.26 -14.33 -41.89
N LEU A 862 1.44 -14.56 -41.29
CA LEU A 862 1.94 -15.90 -41.00
C LEU A 862 1.02 -16.64 -40.02
N LEU A 863 0.61 -15.98 -38.93
CA LEU A 863 -0.31 -16.59 -37.95
C LEU A 863 -1.67 -16.92 -38.57
N LYS A 864 -2.21 -16.06 -39.45
CA LYS A 864 -3.46 -16.31 -40.20
C LYS A 864 -3.36 -17.56 -41.08
N VAL A 865 -2.29 -17.68 -41.86
CA VAL A 865 -2.08 -18.83 -42.77
C VAL A 865 -1.94 -20.14 -42.00
N HIS A 866 -1.18 -20.16 -40.91
CA HIS A 866 -0.85 -21.41 -40.21
C HIS A 866 -1.81 -21.78 -39.09
N TYR A 867 -2.45 -20.80 -38.44
CA TYR A 867 -3.27 -21.04 -37.24
C TYR A 867 -4.75 -20.73 -37.46
N GLY A 868 -5.19 -20.40 -38.69
CA GLY A 868 -6.61 -20.21 -39.01
C GLY A 868 -7.24 -19.00 -38.31
N ILE A 869 -6.42 -17.98 -38.05
CA ILE A 869 -6.80 -16.77 -37.33
C ILE A 869 -7.58 -15.85 -38.30
N GLU A 870 -8.90 -15.98 -38.34
CA GLU A 870 -9.76 -15.05 -39.10
C GLU A 870 -9.85 -13.69 -38.39
N SER A 871 -9.74 -12.59 -39.15
CA SER A 871 -10.09 -11.26 -38.65
C SER A 871 -11.61 -11.18 -38.50
N PRO A 872 -12.13 -10.39 -37.53
CA PRO A 872 -13.55 -10.13 -37.49
C PRO A 872 -13.99 -9.55 -38.83
N ALA A 873 -15.05 -10.12 -39.41
CA ALA A 873 -15.76 -9.48 -40.50
C ALA A 873 -16.12 -8.07 -40.03
N ASN A 874 -15.74 -7.04 -40.78
CA ASN A 874 -16.23 -5.68 -40.57
C ASN A 874 -17.76 -5.74 -40.54
N HIS A 875 -18.34 -5.53 -39.36
CA HIS A 875 -19.76 -5.27 -39.16
C HIS A 875 -19.93 -3.88 -38.57
#